data_AF-A0A329SI01-F1
#
_entry.id   AF-A0A329SI01-F1
#
_cell.length_a   1.000
_cell.length_b   1.000
_cell.length_c   1.000
_cell.angle_alpha   90.00
_cell.angle_beta   90.00
_cell.angle_gamma   90.00
#
_symmetry.space_group_name_H-M   'P 1'
#
loop_
_entity.id
_entity.type
_entity.pdbx_description
1 polymer ?
#
loop_
_entity_poly.entity_id
_entity_poly.type
_entity_poly.pdbx_seq_one_letter_code
_entity_poly.pdbx_strand_id
1 'polypeptide(L)'
;MKRARDFSGFPAPKRHKTDYNELLNAIFRFKHKTPSDCQDEALCNVLVKQLAGLVATLKPVTVASYCCALVNPFVDDRTVPVSEFADHEVDVLLGVGRRLESSGDDIHNRGYVWYDPWLPMYGCALQRTKISAAAVKLEVIFVDGWERMLHFLPTGNCVHSAVPKTFNTLHCADLDAALEEKFGRVFDAKLRKAQLDKGSKRSAAVNFPGHQKTPQFIAAVVRRAVAVVTSIVEEDEDVSSDERFSPHGGTTDVGQHTGGRPRDTCWSLVQAMIAHNLCCGQRLFRKTMVKFKMNLLQSVVSEMPGTFGRGSNVKDGCDAVDDIFFMLQEVVQSAVELIERGYDVSSLYEECSRLRVSIEEFVDSLNHHTAIPFRLPDFTTMQQLSALECGVNIDSPKRDWNLNTQESSETRHTRVLTNLERCWFLDGATCSLDALLQWEKVNSAPKSYKCILVMRTFETFIFERSLKLTGEGIFKHPDDDNELLAGKMWSLVSTYQRVVCEWRQLPQITSVSSVEQRSREMLVMWIAFCLVHQRCLNEVPLCAEYNIALEWKDLKVAVLRDRAAMSALQRVAKYIRGWNEETKGPQLFLMMNQKPTFDFARKFGLNCASMIDTYDREVEIWKAYVKRKWNEITQKKTRATELRTEISRLDENLQSKQCELAEEKRRLNEAYLFGQYAGESGAQGQLTADINRIRSELKKAKALVKKVLSTPPPLTRPLPAVKEDAIQVIFMLTMPRNLEILGSLCLTAQCAIAPVESSTETKQLPSL
;
A
#
# COMPACT_ATOMS: atom_id res chain seq x y z
N MET A 1 70.39 -7.14 36.98
CA MET A 1 69.90 -6.90 35.61
C MET A 1 68.42 -7.28 35.51
N LYS A 2 67.52 -6.33 35.76
CA LYS A 2 66.08 -6.42 35.45
C LYS A 2 65.80 -5.25 34.50
N ARG A 3 65.43 -5.54 33.24
CA ARG A 3 65.03 -4.51 32.27
C ARG A 3 63.61 -4.06 32.58
N ALA A 4 63.45 -2.76 32.76
CA ALA A 4 62.18 -2.06 32.81
C ALA A 4 61.37 -2.33 31.52
N ARG A 5 60.06 -2.55 31.66
CA ARG A 5 59.11 -2.41 30.57
C ARG A 5 58.25 -1.20 30.88
N ASP A 6 58.27 -0.25 29.94
CA ASP A 6 57.40 0.90 29.85
C ASP A 6 55.92 0.53 30.00
N PHE A 7 55.22 1.30 30.85
CA PHE A 7 53.77 1.28 31.00
C PHE A 7 53.11 2.50 30.32
N SER A 8 53.60 2.88 29.13
CA SER A 8 52.96 3.88 28.27
C SER A 8 52.11 3.18 27.20
N GLY A 9 50.99 2.59 27.64
CA GLY A 9 50.16 1.73 26.79
C GLY A 9 48.66 1.86 27.06
N PHE A 10 48.17 3.07 27.32
CA PHE A 10 46.75 3.38 27.16
C PHE A 10 46.63 4.31 25.95
N PRO A 11 45.84 3.96 24.90
CA PRO A 11 45.53 4.94 23.88
C PRO A 11 44.72 6.05 24.57
N ALA A 12 45.32 7.24 24.66
CA ALA A 12 44.54 8.45 24.91
C ALA A 12 43.37 8.47 23.92
N PRO A 13 42.16 8.90 24.32
CA PRO A 13 41.04 8.98 23.40
C PRO A 13 41.45 9.86 22.24
N LYS A 14 41.56 9.25 21.05
CA LYS A 14 41.82 10.00 19.83
C LYS A 14 40.72 11.04 19.74
N ARG A 15 41.06 12.33 19.78
CA ARG A 15 40.17 13.42 19.39
C ARG A 15 39.81 13.18 17.92
N HIS A 16 38.75 12.41 17.68
CA HIS A 16 38.18 12.26 16.36
C HIS A 16 37.56 13.62 16.00
N LYS A 17 38.08 14.23 14.94
CA LYS A 17 37.37 15.30 14.23
C LYS A 17 36.07 14.63 13.75
N THR A 18 34.94 14.97 14.37
CA THR A 18 33.63 14.42 14.00
C THR A 18 33.41 14.68 12.51
N ASP A 19 33.18 13.63 11.72
CA ASP A 19 32.91 13.75 10.30
C ASP A 19 31.57 14.49 10.11
N TYR A 20 31.57 15.56 9.33
CA TYR A 20 30.37 16.36 9.08
C TYR A 20 29.27 15.52 8.41
N ASN A 21 29.64 14.51 7.62
CA ASN A 21 28.70 13.56 7.04
C ASN A 21 28.04 12.65 8.09
N GLU A 22 28.78 12.28 9.14
CA GLU A 22 28.25 11.48 10.24
C GLU A 22 27.23 12.28 11.06
N LEU A 23 27.48 13.59 11.25
CA LEU A 23 26.54 14.52 11.86
C LEU A 23 25.22 14.61 11.06
N LEU A 24 25.31 14.85 9.75
CA LEU A 24 24.13 14.92 8.88
C LEU A 24 23.35 13.60 8.89
N ASN A 25 24.05 12.46 8.84
CA ASN A 25 23.41 11.16 8.89
C ASN A 25 22.73 10.87 10.25
N ALA A 26 23.26 11.37 11.37
CA ALA A 26 22.59 11.27 12.67
C ALA A 26 21.29 12.11 12.72
N ILE A 27 21.28 13.29 12.10
CA ILE A 27 20.15 14.22 12.12
C ILE A 27 19.05 13.84 11.13
N PHE A 28 19.44 13.56 9.88
CA PHE A 28 18.51 13.29 8.77
C PHE A 28 18.25 11.80 8.56
N ARG A 29 19.17 10.91 8.97
CA ARG A 29 19.03 9.44 8.85
C ARG A 29 18.66 9.00 7.43
N PHE A 30 19.59 9.24 6.51
CA PHE A 30 19.45 8.92 5.10
C PHE A 30 19.01 7.46 4.90
N LYS A 31 17.89 7.25 4.19
CA LYS A 31 17.33 5.90 3.94
C LYS A 31 18.21 5.05 3.04
N HIS A 32 19.03 5.68 2.20
CA HIS A 32 20.00 5.06 1.30
C HIS A 32 21.38 4.89 1.92
N LYS A 33 21.61 5.31 3.17
CA LYS A 33 22.90 5.11 3.85
C LYS A 33 22.76 4.20 5.05
N THR A 34 23.91 3.67 5.48
CA THR A 34 23.97 2.94 6.73
C THR A 34 23.62 3.90 7.86
N PRO A 35 22.65 3.58 8.73
CA PRO A 35 22.29 4.44 9.85
C PRO A 35 23.49 4.67 10.76
N SER A 36 23.54 5.85 11.38
CA SER A 36 24.51 6.11 12.45
C SER A 36 24.32 5.09 13.59
N ASP A 37 25.41 4.71 14.22
CA ASP A 37 25.46 3.93 15.45
C ASP A 37 26.31 4.65 16.52
N CYS A 38 26.53 5.95 16.32
CA CYS A 38 27.34 6.76 17.21
C CYS A 38 26.66 6.92 18.58
N GLN A 39 27.44 6.65 19.62
CA GLN A 39 27.05 6.79 21.03
C GLN A 39 28.12 7.57 21.80
N ASP A 40 28.75 8.55 21.14
CA ASP A 40 29.82 9.38 21.70
C ASP A 40 29.25 10.70 22.25
N GLU A 41 29.69 11.06 23.45
CA GLU A 41 29.44 12.37 24.07
C GLU A 41 29.97 13.52 23.20
N ALA A 42 31.08 13.33 22.49
CA ALA A 42 31.62 14.34 21.59
C ALA A 42 30.60 14.76 20.51
N LEU A 43 29.83 13.81 19.96
CA LEU A 43 28.79 14.11 18.97
C LEU A 43 27.62 14.89 19.59
N CYS A 44 27.21 14.56 20.82
CA CYS A 44 26.19 15.32 21.55
C CYS A 44 26.63 16.79 21.72
N ASN A 45 27.88 17.00 22.11
CA ASN A 45 28.45 18.34 22.26
C ASN A 45 28.53 19.11 20.93
N VAL A 46 28.86 18.45 19.82
CA VAL A 46 28.85 19.08 18.48
C VAL A 46 27.42 19.48 18.09
N LEU A 47 26.43 18.62 18.31
CA LEU A 47 25.02 18.89 18.03
C LEU A 47 24.48 20.07 18.84
N VAL A 48 24.82 20.14 20.13
CA VAL A 48 24.48 21.27 21.01
C VAL A 48 25.08 22.57 20.48
N LYS A 49 26.36 22.59 20.10
CA LYS A 49 27.02 23.78 19.53
C LYS A 49 26.40 24.25 18.23
N GLN A 50 26.01 23.31 17.35
CA GLN A 50 25.32 23.65 16.10
C GLN A 50 23.97 24.31 16.37
N LEU A 51 23.22 23.79 17.35
CA LEU A 51 21.96 24.40 17.76
C LEU A 51 22.16 25.78 18.38
N ALA A 52 23.13 25.93 19.29
CA ALA A 52 23.45 27.21 19.92
C ALA A 52 23.87 28.25 18.86
N GLY A 53 24.66 27.83 17.87
CA GLY A 53 25.01 28.64 16.70
C GLY A 53 23.78 29.12 15.93
N LEU A 54 22.83 28.22 15.63
CA LEU A 54 21.56 28.62 15.01
C LEU A 54 20.83 29.66 15.87
N VAL A 55 20.64 29.37 17.16
CA VAL A 55 19.86 30.24 18.07
C VAL A 55 20.48 31.64 18.14
N ALA A 56 21.81 31.74 18.13
CA ALA A 56 22.52 33.02 18.08
C ALA A 56 22.28 33.84 16.79
N THR A 57 21.89 33.19 15.68
CA THR A 57 21.57 33.87 14.41
C THR A 57 20.09 34.30 14.30
N LEU A 58 19.23 33.88 15.22
CA LEU A 58 17.80 34.23 15.19
C LEU A 58 17.63 35.71 15.53
N LYS A 59 17.01 36.46 14.61
CA LYS A 59 16.61 37.85 14.85
C LYS A 59 15.22 37.85 15.47
N PRO A 60 15.05 38.37 16.69
CA PRO A 60 13.74 38.40 17.30
C PRO A 60 12.86 39.48 16.65
N VAL A 61 11.56 39.23 16.63
CA VAL A 61 10.55 40.16 16.11
C VAL A 61 9.69 40.65 17.27
N THR A 62 9.69 41.97 17.50
CA THR A 62 8.87 42.59 18.55
C THR A 62 7.46 42.82 18.01
N VAL A 63 6.49 42.05 18.49
CA VAL A 63 5.08 42.23 18.10
C VAL A 63 4.19 42.31 19.33
N ALA A 64 3.45 43.42 19.45
CA ALA A 64 2.68 43.82 20.63
C ALA A 64 1.57 42.84 21.07
N SER A 65 1.16 41.91 20.20
CA SER A 65 0.09 40.93 20.45
C SER A 65 0.56 39.53 20.83
N TYR A 66 1.87 39.27 20.92
CA TYR A 66 2.42 37.93 21.17
C TYR A 66 3.12 37.83 22.53
N CYS A 67 2.42 38.18 23.60
CA CYS A 67 2.89 37.85 24.95
C CYS A 67 2.75 36.35 25.18
N CYS A 68 3.83 35.70 25.59
CA CYS A 68 3.83 34.34 26.12
C CYS A 68 3.18 34.39 27.52
N ALA A 69 1.86 34.57 27.58
CA ALA A 69 1.16 34.70 28.84
C ALA A 69 1.07 33.33 29.51
N LEU A 70 1.55 33.24 30.74
CA LEU A 70 1.47 32.11 31.69
C LEU A 70 0.02 31.71 32.07
N VAL A 71 -0.99 32.10 31.30
CA VAL A 71 -2.41 32.04 31.70
C VAL A 71 -3.06 30.71 31.30
N ASN A 72 -2.52 29.97 30.32
CA ASN A 72 -2.95 28.58 30.06
C ASN A 72 -1.88 27.78 29.26
N PRO A 73 -1.18 26.80 29.84
CA PRO A 73 -0.14 26.02 29.15
C PRO A 73 -0.68 25.09 28.04
N PHE A 74 -2.01 24.98 27.89
CA PHE A 74 -2.66 24.13 26.90
C PHE A 74 -3.30 24.89 25.74
N VAL A 75 -3.40 26.22 25.81
CA VAL A 75 -4.02 27.05 24.78
C VAL A 75 -3.02 28.12 24.38
N ASP A 76 -2.27 27.79 23.34
CA ASP A 76 -1.42 28.75 22.64
C ASP A 76 -2.17 29.19 21.37
N ASP A 77 -2.86 30.34 21.44
CA ASP A 77 -3.63 30.91 20.33
C ASP A 77 -2.77 31.75 19.36
N ARG A 78 -1.43 31.63 19.45
CA ARG A 78 -0.52 32.44 18.63
C ARG A 78 -0.35 31.86 17.22
N THR A 79 -0.75 32.63 16.20
CA THR A 79 -0.43 32.41 14.79
C THR A 79 0.91 33.09 14.43
N VAL A 80 2.04 32.64 15.00
CA VAL A 80 3.35 33.15 14.57
C VAL A 80 3.82 32.36 13.34
N PRO A 81 4.21 33.03 12.24
CA PRO A 81 4.83 32.37 11.10
C PRO A 81 6.05 31.53 11.52
N VAL A 82 6.27 30.39 10.88
CA VAL A 82 7.38 29.48 11.23
C VAL A 82 8.76 30.13 11.06
N SER A 83 8.87 31.17 10.23
CA SER A 83 10.11 31.90 9.95
C SER A 83 10.50 32.94 11.00
N GLU A 84 9.57 33.42 11.82
CA GLU A 84 9.80 34.54 12.74
C GLU A 84 9.81 34.05 14.18
N PHE A 85 10.74 34.51 15.02
CA PHE A 85 10.76 34.17 16.44
C PHE A 85 10.48 35.41 17.28
N ALA A 86 9.57 35.31 18.25
CA ALA A 86 9.30 36.44 19.16
C ALA A 86 10.48 36.65 20.14
N ASP A 87 10.64 37.86 20.66
CA ASP A 87 11.70 38.21 21.65
C ASP A 87 11.81 37.15 22.78
N HIS A 88 10.67 36.82 23.39
CA HIS A 88 10.61 35.80 24.45
C HIS A 88 10.97 34.38 23.97
N GLU A 89 10.63 34.00 22.74
CA GLU A 89 10.99 32.67 22.20
C GLU A 89 12.51 32.55 22.03
N VAL A 90 13.15 33.60 21.52
CA VAL A 90 14.61 33.66 21.37
C VAL A 90 15.29 33.65 22.74
N ASP A 91 14.78 34.39 23.73
CA ASP A 91 15.32 34.39 25.09
C ASP A 91 15.26 33.01 25.75
N VAL A 92 14.14 32.29 25.57
CA VAL A 92 13.97 30.92 26.07
C VAL A 92 14.95 29.97 25.38
N LEU A 93 15.10 30.07 24.05
CA LEU A 93 16.04 29.23 23.30
C LEU A 93 17.50 29.52 23.68
N LEU A 94 17.88 30.79 23.89
CA LEU A 94 19.20 31.18 24.40
C LEU A 94 19.42 30.67 25.82
N GLY A 95 18.36 30.64 26.64
CA GLY A 95 18.36 30.01 27.96
C GLY A 95 18.66 28.51 27.87
N VAL A 96 17.96 27.79 26.99
CA VAL A 96 18.16 26.34 26.79
C VAL A 96 19.55 26.05 26.21
N GLY A 97 20.02 26.82 25.23
CA GLY A 97 21.38 26.70 24.67
C GLY A 97 22.45 26.81 25.74
N ARG A 98 22.37 27.83 26.60
CA ARG A 98 23.30 28.01 27.73
C ARG A 98 23.29 26.85 28.73
N ARG A 99 22.12 26.25 29.01
CA ARG A 99 22.02 25.07 29.89
C ARG A 99 22.66 23.82 29.28
N LEU A 100 22.62 23.70 27.96
CA LEU A 100 23.20 22.56 27.24
C LEU A 100 24.71 22.70 27.07
N GLU A 101 25.23 23.94 26.97
CA GLU A 101 26.65 24.26 26.80
C GLU A 101 27.42 24.41 28.12
N SER A 102 26.73 24.51 29.26
CA SER A 102 27.35 24.77 30.56
C SER A 102 28.39 23.71 30.93
N SER A 103 29.53 24.16 31.41
CA SER A 103 30.60 23.29 31.92
C SER A 103 30.45 23.06 33.42
N GLY A 104 31.03 21.97 33.95
CA GLY A 104 30.98 21.66 35.39
C GLY A 104 31.63 22.70 36.31
N ASP A 105 32.36 23.67 35.76
CA ASP A 105 33.06 24.73 36.52
C ASP A 105 32.26 26.05 36.59
N ASP A 106 31.04 26.12 36.03
CA ASP A 106 30.23 27.33 36.02
C ASP A 106 29.61 27.63 37.40
N ILE A 107 29.56 28.90 37.81
CA ILE A 107 28.90 29.30 39.07
C ILE A 107 27.38 29.13 38.93
N HIS A 108 26.83 28.08 39.55
CA HIS A 108 25.41 27.76 39.47
C HIS A 108 24.57 28.62 40.44
N ASN A 109 23.68 29.47 39.90
CA ASN A 109 22.70 30.24 40.66
C ASN A 109 21.41 29.43 40.95
N ARG A 110 20.52 29.92 41.82
CA ARG A 110 19.22 29.28 42.09
C ARG A 110 18.41 29.17 40.79
N GLY A 111 17.88 27.99 40.50
CA GLY A 111 17.14 27.66 39.28
C GLY A 111 18.01 27.31 38.08
N TYR A 112 19.34 27.27 38.23
CA TYR A 112 20.26 26.87 37.17
C TYR A 112 20.17 25.37 36.90
N VAL A 113 20.19 25.00 35.62
CA VAL A 113 20.09 23.61 35.12
C VAL A 113 21.29 23.35 34.23
N TRP A 114 21.97 22.23 34.45
CA TRP A 114 23.10 21.78 33.64
C TRP A 114 23.11 20.26 33.49
N TYR A 115 23.87 19.77 32.52
CA TYR A 115 23.99 18.36 32.21
C TYR A 115 25.42 17.90 32.45
N ASP A 116 25.59 17.02 33.42
CA ASP A 116 26.88 16.43 33.74
C ASP A 116 26.70 15.07 34.44
N PRO A 117 26.99 13.92 33.79
CA PRO A 117 27.53 13.76 32.43
C PRO A 117 26.48 13.44 31.34
N TRP A 118 26.88 13.61 30.07
CA TRP A 118 26.19 13.04 28.91
C TRP A 118 26.52 11.55 28.79
N LEU A 119 25.50 10.70 28.69
CA LEU A 119 25.66 9.24 28.71
C LEU A 119 24.94 8.56 27.52
N PRO A 120 25.25 8.93 26.26
CA PRO A 120 24.60 8.36 25.07
C PRO A 120 24.74 6.84 24.97
N MET A 121 25.86 6.26 25.44
CA MET A 121 26.03 4.80 25.50
C MET A 121 25.01 4.06 26.40
N TYR A 122 24.27 4.80 27.23
CA TYR A 122 23.17 4.30 28.06
C TYR A 122 21.82 4.93 27.64
N GLY A 123 21.80 5.77 26.60
CA GLY A 123 20.59 6.42 26.08
C GLY A 123 20.05 7.52 26.99
N CYS A 124 20.89 8.14 27.83
CA CYS A 124 20.44 9.09 28.85
C CYS A 124 21.46 10.22 29.12
N ALA A 125 21.04 11.23 29.86
CA ALA A 125 21.89 12.26 30.43
C ALA A 125 21.46 12.56 31.87
N LEU A 126 22.40 12.96 32.73
CA LEU A 126 22.12 13.38 34.10
C LEU A 126 21.89 14.89 34.14
N GLN A 127 20.63 15.29 34.37
CA GLN A 127 20.26 16.68 34.62
C GLN A 127 20.43 16.98 36.11
N ARG A 128 21.12 18.08 36.41
CA ARG A 128 21.21 18.66 37.74
C ARG A 128 20.47 19.99 37.76
N THR A 129 19.68 20.24 38.80
CA THR A 129 18.93 21.49 38.95
C THR A 129 19.10 22.05 40.34
N LYS A 130 19.62 23.28 40.46
CA LYS A 130 19.82 23.94 41.75
C LYS A 130 18.50 24.52 42.27
N ILE A 131 17.76 23.77 43.09
CA ILE A 131 16.44 24.19 43.61
C ILE A 131 16.61 25.37 44.59
N SER A 132 17.63 25.30 45.45
CA SER A 132 17.92 26.31 46.47
C SER A 132 19.43 26.43 46.70
N ALA A 133 19.84 27.35 47.58
CA ALA A 133 21.25 27.44 48.00
C ALA A 133 21.77 26.16 48.68
N ALA A 134 20.86 25.33 49.21
CA ALA A 134 21.17 24.13 50.00
C ALA A 134 20.81 22.82 49.29
N ALA A 135 20.16 22.84 48.10
CA ALA A 135 19.66 21.61 47.47
C ALA A 135 19.81 21.61 45.95
N VAL A 136 20.25 20.47 45.43
CA VAL A 136 20.42 20.13 44.01
C VAL A 136 19.58 18.90 43.68
N LYS A 137 18.65 19.03 42.74
CA LYS A 137 17.85 17.93 42.19
C LYS A 137 18.68 17.14 41.19
N LEU A 138 18.62 15.81 41.27
CA LEU A 138 19.25 14.90 40.32
C LEU A 138 18.19 14.11 39.55
N GLU A 139 18.18 14.25 38.22
CA GLU A 139 17.22 13.59 37.33
C GLU A 139 17.93 12.93 36.14
N VAL A 140 17.54 11.71 35.81
CA VAL A 140 18.02 11.02 34.61
C VAL A 140 16.96 11.21 33.52
N ILE A 141 17.33 11.88 32.44
CA ILE A 141 16.48 12.04 31.25
C ILE A 141 16.96 11.05 30.20
N PHE A 142 16.06 10.27 29.63
CA PHE A 142 16.41 9.19 28.72
C PHE A 142 15.42 9.02 27.57
N VAL A 143 15.92 8.52 26.44
CA VAL A 143 15.12 8.26 25.24
C VAL A 143 14.45 6.88 25.30
N ASP A 144 13.20 6.80 24.85
CA ASP A 144 12.41 5.57 24.92
C ASP A 144 11.32 5.50 23.83
N GLY A 145 10.55 4.41 23.80
CA GLY A 145 9.53 4.19 22.77
C GLY A 145 10.18 3.90 21.42
N TRP A 146 11.08 2.91 21.40
CA TRP A 146 11.89 2.55 20.25
C TRP A 146 11.07 1.86 19.16
N GLU A 147 11.05 2.44 17.96
CA GLU A 147 10.41 1.86 16.78
C GLU A 147 11.44 1.34 15.77
N ARG A 148 11.08 0.25 15.10
CA ARG A 148 11.91 -0.36 14.05
C ARG A 148 11.86 0.49 12.78
N MET A 149 13.03 0.81 12.23
CA MET A 149 13.23 1.52 10.97
C MET A 149 14.03 0.67 9.98
N LEU A 150 13.72 0.82 8.68
CA LEU A 150 14.36 0.08 7.59
C LEU A 150 15.14 1.04 6.69
N HIS A 151 16.38 0.68 6.40
CA HIS A 151 17.27 1.39 5.47
C HIS A 151 17.54 0.47 4.29
N PHE A 152 17.44 0.99 3.07
CA PHE A 152 17.69 0.24 1.85
C PHE A 152 18.93 0.81 1.18
N LEU A 153 20.05 0.10 1.33
CA LEU A 153 21.32 0.55 0.77
C LEU A 153 21.34 0.41 -0.76
N PRO A 154 22.13 1.21 -1.48
CA PRO A 154 22.32 1.09 -2.93
C PRO A 154 22.74 -0.32 -3.38
N THR A 155 23.37 -1.08 -2.50
CA THR A 155 23.73 -2.50 -2.69
C THR A 155 22.53 -3.47 -2.73
N GLY A 156 21.31 -3.00 -2.44
CA GLY A 156 20.11 -3.83 -2.27
C GLY A 156 19.94 -4.42 -0.88
N ASN A 157 20.94 -4.27 0.00
CA ASN A 157 20.87 -4.75 1.38
C ASN A 157 19.90 -3.93 2.23
N CYS A 158 19.03 -4.61 2.98
CA CYS A 158 18.18 -3.99 3.98
C CYS A 158 18.89 -3.99 5.35
N VAL A 159 19.05 -2.81 5.94
CA VAL A 159 19.62 -2.63 7.28
C VAL A 159 18.53 -2.19 8.24
N HIS A 160 18.44 -2.85 9.38
CA HIS A 160 17.49 -2.54 10.44
C HIS A 160 18.13 -1.58 11.45
N SER A 161 17.38 -0.54 11.83
CA SER A 161 17.72 0.37 12.93
C SER A 161 16.52 0.53 13.87
N ALA A 162 16.75 1.19 15.00
CA ALA A 162 15.70 1.53 15.96
C ALA A 162 15.79 3.02 16.30
N VAL A 163 14.64 3.69 16.36
CA VAL A 163 14.52 5.14 16.59
C VAL A 163 13.57 5.39 17.76
N PRO A 164 13.96 6.21 18.76
CA PRO A 164 13.06 6.53 19.86
C PRO A 164 12.02 7.57 19.41
N LYS A 165 10.77 7.38 19.84
CA LYS A 165 9.67 8.34 19.60
C LYS A 165 9.41 9.28 20.76
N THR A 166 9.89 8.93 21.95
CA THR A 166 9.56 9.62 23.20
C THR A 166 10.79 9.72 24.09
N PHE A 167 10.66 10.48 25.17
CA PHE A 167 11.66 10.52 26.23
C PHE A 167 10.93 10.54 27.57
N ASN A 168 11.60 10.05 28.60
CA ASN A 168 11.11 10.00 29.96
C ASN A 168 12.13 10.62 30.91
N THR A 169 11.65 11.09 32.06
CA THR A 169 12.47 11.65 33.12
C THR A 169 12.27 10.84 34.39
N LEU A 170 13.38 10.47 35.04
CA LEU A 170 13.37 9.75 36.29
C LEU A 170 14.05 10.59 37.37
N HIS A 171 13.28 11.00 38.36
CA HIS A 171 13.83 11.62 39.55
C HIS A 171 14.62 10.60 40.38
N CYS A 172 15.86 10.93 40.72
CA CYS A 172 16.76 10.05 41.44
C CYS A 172 16.94 10.45 42.91
N ALA A 173 17.20 11.74 43.18
CA ALA A 173 17.33 12.26 44.54
C ALA A 173 17.35 13.80 44.57
N ASP A 174 17.12 14.36 45.76
CA ASP A 174 17.49 15.74 46.13
C ASP A 174 18.72 15.68 47.04
N LEU A 175 19.83 16.29 46.60
CA LEU A 175 21.13 16.25 47.26
C LEU A 175 21.45 17.60 47.90
N ASP A 176 22.09 17.61 49.08
CA ASP A 176 22.63 18.84 49.66
C ASP A 176 23.69 19.44 48.72
N ALA A 177 23.61 20.75 48.44
CA ALA A 177 24.55 21.44 47.57
C ALA A 177 26.02 21.31 48.04
N ALA A 178 26.27 21.16 49.35
CA ALA A 178 27.62 20.95 49.89
C ALA A 178 28.21 19.58 49.52
N LEU A 179 27.36 18.62 49.14
CA LEU A 179 27.74 17.24 48.83
C LEU A 179 27.91 16.98 47.32
N GLU A 180 27.67 17.99 46.48
CA GLU A 180 27.65 17.84 45.03
C GLU A 180 29.00 17.38 44.44
N GLU A 181 30.11 18.02 44.86
CA GLU A 181 31.45 17.67 44.39
C GLU A 181 31.84 16.24 44.82
N LYS A 182 31.44 15.85 46.05
CA LYS A 182 31.66 14.48 46.55
C LYS A 182 30.83 13.48 45.74
N PHE A 183 29.58 13.83 45.41
CA PHE A 183 28.72 13.01 44.54
C PHE A 183 29.34 12.78 43.17
N GLY A 184 29.83 13.81 42.48
CA GLY A 184 30.47 13.65 41.17
C GLY A 184 31.61 12.62 41.20
N ARG A 185 32.51 12.74 42.18
CA ARG A 185 33.63 11.79 42.35
C ARG A 185 33.15 10.35 42.63
N VAL A 186 32.17 10.18 43.51
CA VAL A 186 31.65 8.85 43.88
C VAL A 186 30.87 8.23 42.72
N PHE A 187 30.06 9.01 42.01
CA PHE A 187 29.33 8.60 40.81
C PHE A 187 30.30 8.06 39.76
N ASP A 188 31.34 8.81 39.42
CA ASP A 188 32.34 8.40 38.45
C ASP A 188 33.09 7.14 38.86
N ALA A 189 33.45 7.02 40.15
CA ALA A 189 34.14 5.85 40.67
C ALA A 189 33.25 4.59 40.57
N LYS A 190 31.97 4.70 40.94
CA LYS A 190 31.01 3.58 40.85
C LYS A 190 30.69 3.22 39.40
N LEU A 191 30.52 4.22 38.51
CA LEU A 191 30.30 3.99 37.08
C LEU A 191 31.51 3.30 36.43
N ARG A 192 32.73 3.77 36.71
CA ARG A 192 33.98 3.16 36.22
C ARG A 192 34.15 1.73 36.73
N LYS A 193 33.86 1.48 38.02
CA LYS A 193 33.92 0.13 38.61
C LYS A 193 32.99 -0.82 37.86
N ALA A 194 31.74 -0.41 37.62
CA ALA A 194 30.76 -1.24 36.92
C ALA A 194 31.09 -1.45 35.43
N GLN A 195 31.74 -0.47 34.76
CA GLN A 195 32.22 -0.63 33.38
C GLN A 195 33.35 -1.66 33.23
N LEU A 196 34.07 -1.99 34.31
CA LEU A 196 35.16 -2.97 34.31
C LEU A 196 34.67 -4.43 34.47
N ASP A 197 33.40 -4.62 34.85
CA ASP A 197 32.82 -5.95 35.05
C ASP A 197 32.58 -6.68 33.71
N LYS A 198 33.16 -7.88 33.54
CA LYS A 198 33.09 -8.70 32.31
C LYS A 198 32.49 -10.09 32.58
N GLY A 199 31.99 -10.76 31.54
CA GLY A 199 31.53 -12.16 31.60
C GLY A 199 30.21 -12.32 32.36
N SER A 200 30.09 -13.33 33.23
CA SER A 200 28.89 -13.58 34.06
C SER A 200 28.53 -12.42 35.00
N LYS A 201 29.50 -11.54 35.30
CA LYS A 201 29.29 -10.29 36.05
C LYS A 201 28.60 -9.19 35.25
N ARG A 202 28.43 -9.36 33.93
CA ARG A 202 27.63 -8.48 33.05
C ARG A 202 26.15 -8.89 33.03
N SER A 203 25.84 -10.14 33.36
CA SER A 203 24.50 -10.73 33.25
C SER A 203 23.70 -10.48 34.52
N ALA A 204 22.49 -9.91 34.40
CA ALA A 204 21.58 -9.65 35.53
C ALA A 204 20.90 -10.92 36.09
N ALA A 205 21.54 -12.08 35.98
CA ALA A 205 20.94 -13.38 36.30
C ALA A 205 20.71 -13.60 37.81
N VAL A 206 21.15 -12.69 38.69
CA VAL A 206 21.11 -12.86 40.15
C VAL A 206 20.86 -11.53 40.87
N ASN A 207 19.92 -10.67 40.47
CA ASN A 207 19.65 -9.35 41.11
C ASN A 207 20.89 -8.41 41.28
N PHE A 208 22.07 -8.82 40.83
CA PHE A 208 23.28 -8.05 40.77
C PHE A 208 23.16 -7.09 39.58
N PRO A 209 23.66 -5.84 39.73
CA PRO A 209 23.70 -4.88 38.64
C PRO A 209 24.79 -5.31 37.65
N GLY A 210 24.47 -6.28 36.79
CA GLY A 210 25.28 -6.51 35.61
C GLY A 210 25.38 -5.22 34.79
N HIS A 211 26.51 -4.97 34.15
CA HIS A 211 26.72 -3.80 33.29
C HIS A 211 25.78 -3.81 32.08
N GLN A 212 24.53 -3.38 32.29
CA GLN A 212 23.51 -3.19 31.28
C GLN A 212 23.65 -1.81 30.66
N LYS A 213 23.46 -1.71 29.34
CA LYS A 213 23.51 -0.43 28.62
C LYS A 213 22.11 0.20 28.62
N THR A 214 21.56 0.40 29.82
CA THR A 214 20.19 0.89 30.03
C THR A 214 20.19 2.20 30.84
N PRO A 215 19.19 3.09 30.64
CA PRO A 215 19.00 4.26 31.49
C PRO A 215 18.77 3.91 32.96
N GLN A 216 18.05 2.82 33.25
CA GLN A 216 17.75 2.43 34.62
C GLN A 216 18.97 1.94 35.39
N PHE A 217 19.98 1.40 34.69
CA PHE A 217 21.28 1.13 35.27
C PHE A 217 21.94 2.42 35.77
N ILE A 218 21.93 3.49 34.97
CA ILE A 218 22.49 4.79 35.38
C ILE A 218 21.73 5.36 36.57
N ALA A 219 20.40 5.30 36.57
CA ALA A 219 19.60 5.71 37.72
C ALA A 219 19.98 4.97 39.01
N ALA A 220 20.24 3.66 38.93
CA ALA A 220 20.71 2.89 40.07
C ALA A 220 22.10 3.34 40.55
N VAL A 221 23.03 3.64 39.63
CA VAL A 221 24.35 4.18 39.97
C VAL A 221 24.23 5.54 40.67
N VAL A 222 23.34 6.43 40.20
CA VAL A 222 23.06 7.72 40.84
C VAL A 222 22.55 7.53 42.27
N ARG A 223 21.52 6.68 42.48
CA ARG A 223 20.96 6.43 43.82
C ARG A 223 21.99 5.86 44.79
N ARG A 224 22.87 4.97 44.32
CA ARG A 224 23.97 4.41 45.13
C ARG A 224 25.01 5.46 45.50
N ALA A 225 25.39 6.32 44.55
CA ALA A 225 26.33 7.40 44.82
C ALA A 225 25.76 8.38 45.85
N VAL A 226 24.46 8.70 45.76
CA VAL A 226 23.78 9.53 46.76
C VAL A 226 23.77 8.87 48.14
N ALA A 227 23.45 7.57 48.22
CA ALA A 227 23.40 6.84 49.50
C ALA A 227 24.77 6.81 50.22
N VAL A 228 25.85 6.66 49.46
CA VAL A 228 27.23 6.71 49.99
C VAL A 228 27.57 8.11 50.50
N VAL A 229 27.23 9.14 49.73
CA VAL A 229 27.59 10.52 50.05
C VAL A 229 26.78 11.08 51.23
N THR A 230 25.57 10.58 51.43
CA THR A 230 24.69 10.89 52.58
C THR A 230 24.93 9.97 53.79
N SER A 231 25.97 9.12 53.75
CA SER A 231 26.32 8.18 54.81
C SER A 231 25.20 7.20 55.21
N ILE A 232 24.29 6.91 54.27
CA ILE A 232 23.26 5.87 54.42
C ILE A 232 23.89 4.48 54.26
N VAL A 233 25.01 4.39 53.52
CA VAL A 233 25.76 3.16 53.24
C VAL A 233 27.27 3.49 53.25
N GLU A 234 28.12 2.59 53.75
CA GLU A 234 29.58 2.73 53.67
C GLU A 234 30.10 2.62 52.22
N GLU A 235 31.24 3.27 51.91
CA GLU A 235 31.81 3.33 50.55
C GLU A 235 32.10 1.95 49.93
N ASP A 236 32.44 0.97 50.77
CA ASP A 236 32.85 -0.39 50.40
C ASP A 236 31.77 -1.47 50.63
N GLU A 237 30.60 -1.13 51.19
CA GLU A 237 29.50 -2.08 51.38
C GLU A 237 28.87 -2.51 50.04
N ASP A 238 28.70 -3.82 49.85
CA ASP A 238 28.04 -4.39 48.68
C ASP A 238 26.51 -4.32 48.85
N VAL A 239 25.94 -3.17 48.51
CA VAL A 239 24.48 -2.91 48.53
C VAL A 239 23.72 -3.59 47.39
N SER A 240 24.33 -4.60 46.75
CA SER A 240 23.80 -5.31 45.58
C SER A 240 22.47 -6.00 45.81
N SER A 241 22.08 -6.25 47.06
CA SER A 241 20.85 -6.93 47.47
C SER A 241 19.69 -6.01 47.89
N ASP A 242 19.92 -4.71 48.06
CA ASP A 242 18.87 -3.76 48.46
C ASP A 242 18.09 -3.27 47.24
N GLU A 243 16.81 -3.66 47.17
CA GLU A 243 15.88 -3.32 46.08
C GLU A 243 15.80 -1.80 45.82
N ARG A 244 16.02 -0.95 46.84
CA ARG A 244 16.00 0.51 46.71
C ARG A 244 17.07 1.03 45.75
N PHE A 245 18.17 0.29 45.60
CA PHE A 245 19.34 0.67 44.82
C PHE A 245 19.56 -0.22 43.58
N SER A 246 18.58 -1.06 43.25
CA SER A 246 18.64 -1.94 42.09
C SER A 246 18.08 -1.28 40.83
N PRO A 247 18.64 -1.59 39.64
CA PRO A 247 18.04 -1.18 38.39
C PRO A 247 16.67 -1.84 38.27
N HIS A 248 15.64 -1.03 38.06
CA HIS A 248 14.30 -1.54 37.81
C HIS A 248 14.24 -2.03 36.35
N GLY A 249 13.37 -3.00 36.03
CA GLY A 249 13.17 -3.40 34.62
C GLY A 249 12.49 -2.29 33.81
N GLY A 250 12.32 -2.53 32.51
CA GLY A 250 11.38 -1.76 31.68
C GLY A 250 11.99 -0.71 30.75
N THR A 251 13.29 -0.41 30.85
CA THR A 251 13.98 0.46 29.87
C THR A 251 14.72 -0.36 28.82
N THR A 252 14.70 0.08 27.57
CA THR A 252 15.40 -0.59 26.47
C THR A 252 16.93 -0.51 26.65
N ASP A 253 17.61 -1.64 26.50
CA ASP A 253 19.08 -1.66 26.43
C ASP A 253 19.51 -1.10 25.07
N VAL A 254 20.26 0.00 25.06
CA VAL A 254 20.70 0.70 23.83
C VAL A 254 22.05 0.22 23.29
N GLY A 255 22.72 -0.69 24.00
CA GLY A 255 23.95 -1.32 23.58
C GLY A 255 23.71 -2.47 22.59
N GLN A 256 24.72 -3.32 22.45
CA GLN A 256 24.68 -4.47 21.55
C GLN A 256 24.15 -5.71 22.28
N HIS A 257 22.85 -5.97 22.21
CA HIS A 257 22.25 -7.19 22.75
C HIS A 257 21.84 -8.15 21.62
N THR A 258 22.38 -9.37 21.69
CA THR A 258 22.12 -10.52 20.78
C THR A 258 22.20 -10.19 19.29
N GLY A 259 23.43 -9.90 18.82
CA GLY A 259 23.76 -9.91 17.38
C GLY A 259 23.34 -8.68 16.55
N GLY A 260 22.68 -7.69 17.14
CA GLY A 260 22.25 -6.45 16.45
C GLY A 260 23.31 -5.34 16.39
N ARG A 261 22.95 -4.20 15.77
CA ARG A 261 23.74 -2.95 15.79
C ARG A 261 23.42 -2.12 17.04
N PRO A 262 24.37 -1.32 17.56
CA PRO A 262 24.07 -0.31 18.58
C PRO A 262 23.00 0.67 18.09
N ARG A 263 22.22 1.23 19.02
CA ARG A 263 21.20 2.23 18.69
C ARG A 263 21.81 3.63 18.63
N ASP A 264 21.50 4.40 17.60
CA ASP A 264 21.81 5.83 17.55
C ASP A 264 21.00 6.59 18.62
N THR A 265 21.71 7.17 19.57
CA THR A 265 21.13 7.84 20.73
C THR A 265 21.44 9.33 20.75
N CYS A 266 22.55 9.78 20.15
CA CYS A 266 23.09 11.13 20.35
C CYS A 266 22.10 12.22 19.93
N TRP A 267 21.57 12.18 18.70
CA TRP A 267 20.65 13.21 18.23
C TRP A 267 19.32 13.20 18.99
N SER A 268 18.74 12.02 19.19
CA SER A 268 17.48 11.89 19.93
C SER A 268 17.60 12.31 21.39
N LEU A 269 18.78 12.12 22.00
CA LEU A 269 19.06 12.56 23.36
C LEU A 269 19.14 14.09 23.45
N VAL A 270 19.83 14.74 22.52
CA VAL A 270 19.86 16.22 22.44
C VAL A 270 18.46 16.78 22.24
N GLN A 271 17.66 16.18 21.35
CA GLN A 271 16.24 16.55 21.16
C GLN A 271 15.42 16.42 22.44
N ALA A 272 15.61 15.35 23.21
CA ALA A 272 14.93 15.13 24.49
C ALA A 272 15.28 16.22 25.51
N MET A 273 16.56 16.60 25.63
CA MET A 273 16.99 17.65 26.58
C MET A 273 16.39 19.01 26.24
N ILE A 274 16.34 19.36 24.94
CA ILE A 274 15.71 20.60 24.47
C ILE A 274 14.21 20.56 24.79
N ALA A 275 13.52 19.49 24.39
CA ALA A 275 12.08 19.35 24.60
C ALA A 275 11.70 19.41 26.09
N HIS A 276 12.50 18.80 26.97
CA HIS A 276 12.27 18.82 28.41
C HIS A 276 12.42 20.23 29.03
N ASN A 277 13.32 21.05 28.49
CA ASN A 277 13.67 22.36 29.08
C ASN A 277 12.97 23.56 28.43
N LEU A 278 12.17 23.34 27.39
CA LEU A 278 11.37 24.37 26.75
C LEU A 278 10.08 24.65 27.53
N CYS A 279 9.97 25.84 28.11
CA CYS A 279 8.76 26.28 28.83
C CYS A 279 7.59 26.67 27.90
N CYS A 280 7.86 26.98 26.63
CA CYS A 280 6.85 27.42 25.64
C CYS A 280 6.12 26.26 24.92
N GLY A 281 6.21 25.03 25.43
CA GLY A 281 5.49 23.85 24.93
C GLY A 281 6.05 23.23 23.63
N GLN A 282 5.40 22.17 23.16
CA GLN A 282 5.81 21.36 21.99
C GLN A 282 5.86 22.16 20.68
N ARG A 283 5.20 23.32 20.63
CA ARG A 283 5.07 24.18 19.45
C ARG A 283 6.40 24.86 19.08
N LEU A 284 7.05 25.53 20.05
CA LEU A 284 8.36 26.14 19.86
C LEU A 284 9.44 25.09 19.55
N PHE A 285 9.36 23.91 20.17
CA PHE A 285 10.26 22.80 19.86
C PHE A 285 10.21 22.42 18.37
N ARG A 286 9.01 22.14 17.84
CA ARG A 286 8.82 21.74 16.44
C ARG A 286 9.32 22.81 15.47
N LYS A 287 8.94 24.07 15.70
CA LYS A 287 9.39 25.22 14.93
C LYS A 287 10.93 25.32 14.90
N THR A 288 11.57 25.17 16.06
CA THR A 288 13.04 25.20 16.19
C THR A 288 13.68 24.03 15.44
N MET A 289 13.14 22.82 15.56
CA MET A 289 13.67 21.63 14.86
C MET A 289 13.60 21.78 13.33
N VAL A 290 12.51 22.35 12.81
CA VAL A 290 12.36 22.61 11.38
C VAL A 290 13.35 23.67 10.92
N LYS A 291 13.48 24.79 11.64
CA LYS A 291 14.45 25.84 11.28
C LYS A 291 15.89 25.35 11.39
N PHE A 292 16.20 24.47 12.33
CA PHE A 292 17.50 23.83 12.46
C PHE A 292 17.84 22.93 11.27
N LYS A 293 16.94 22.01 10.91
CA LYS A 293 17.12 21.18 9.70
C LYS A 293 17.23 22.02 8.43
N MET A 294 16.43 23.09 8.31
CA MET A 294 16.49 24.02 7.18
C MET A 294 17.83 24.74 7.09
N ASN A 295 18.36 25.25 8.22
CA ASN A 295 19.67 25.92 8.23
C ASN A 295 20.79 24.98 7.79
N LEU A 296 20.80 23.74 8.29
CA LEU A 296 21.76 22.72 7.87
C LEU A 296 21.67 22.43 6.37
N LEU A 297 20.45 22.33 5.82
CA LEU A 297 20.23 22.17 4.38
C LEU A 297 20.76 23.38 3.59
N GLN A 298 20.51 24.60 4.06
CA GLN A 298 21.02 25.83 3.42
C GLN A 298 22.55 25.86 3.42
N SER A 299 23.19 25.51 4.53
CA SER A 299 24.65 25.42 4.64
C SER A 299 25.23 24.41 3.67
N VAL A 300 24.67 23.19 3.62
CA VAL A 300 25.13 22.15 2.70
C VAL A 300 24.99 22.61 1.25
N VAL A 301 23.82 23.11 0.83
CA VAL A 301 23.58 23.59 -0.54
C VAL A 301 24.54 24.73 -0.92
N SER A 302 24.87 25.62 0.02
CA SER A 302 25.78 26.74 -0.24
C SER A 302 27.25 26.33 -0.41
N GLU A 303 27.68 25.24 0.23
CA GLU A 303 29.06 24.73 0.17
C GLU A 303 29.30 23.81 -1.06
N MET A 304 28.24 23.28 -1.67
CA MET A 304 28.30 22.36 -2.80
C MET A 304 29.13 22.85 -4.01
N PRO A 305 28.99 24.11 -4.50
CA PRO A 305 29.75 24.59 -5.65
C PRO A 305 31.27 24.56 -5.42
N GLY A 306 31.73 24.69 -4.17
CA GLY A 306 33.15 24.65 -3.80
C GLY A 306 33.71 23.24 -3.64
N THR A 307 32.84 22.24 -3.43
CA THR A 307 33.24 20.85 -3.15
C THR A 307 33.48 20.05 -4.44
N PHE A 308 32.81 20.43 -5.53
CA PHE A 308 32.95 19.82 -6.86
C PHE A 308 33.92 20.61 -7.77
N GLY A 309 35.22 20.58 -7.43
CA GLY A 309 36.29 21.08 -8.30
C GLY A 309 36.65 20.11 -9.44
N ARG A 310 37.43 20.58 -10.44
CA ARG A 310 38.00 19.76 -11.54
C ARG A 310 38.74 18.54 -10.95
N GLY A 311 38.10 17.37 -10.99
CA GLY A 311 38.68 16.10 -10.50
C GLY A 311 37.77 15.27 -9.59
N SER A 312 36.58 15.75 -9.23
CA SER A 312 35.63 15.01 -8.37
C SER A 312 34.92 13.89 -9.15
N ASN A 313 34.75 12.72 -8.54
CA ASN A 313 34.11 11.56 -9.14
C ASN A 313 32.58 11.80 -9.28
N VAL A 314 32.02 11.56 -10.47
CA VAL A 314 30.57 11.73 -10.75
C VAL A 314 29.70 11.01 -9.73
N LYS A 315 30.13 9.83 -9.26
CA LYS A 315 29.42 9.04 -8.25
C LYS A 315 29.22 9.81 -6.95
N ASP A 316 30.26 10.47 -6.46
CA ASP A 316 30.21 11.21 -5.19
C ASP A 316 29.27 12.42 -5.30
N GLY A 317 29.09 12.94 -6.52
CA GLY A 317 28.17 14.03 -6.84
C GLY A 317 26.72 13.56 -6.83
N CYS A 318 26.45 12.40 -7.44
CA CYS A 318 25.13 11.78 -7.38
C CYS A 318 24.74 11.44 -5.93
N ASP A 319 25.67 10.87 -5.15
CA ASP A 319 25.42 10.53 -3.75
C ASP A 319 25.10 11.79 -2.90
N ALA A 320 25.77 12.92 -3.18
CA ALA A 320 25.50 14.20 -2.53
C ALA A 320 24.15 14.81 -2.95
N VAL A 321 23.74 14.66 -4.22
CA VAL A 321 22.41 15.07 -4.70
C VAL A 321 21.32 14.31 -3.97
N ASP A 322 21.47 12.98 -3.84
CA ASP A 322 20.50 12.12 -3.15
C ASP A 322 20.36 12.52 -1.68
N ASP A 323 21.47 12.82 -0.99
CA ASP A 323 21.45 13.32 0.38
C ASP A 323 20.67 14.63 0.49
N ILE A 324 20.95 15.61 -0.36
CA ILE A 324 20.35 16.94 -0.27
C ILE A 324 18.86 16.91 -0.61
N PHE A 325 18.45 16.13 -1.61
CA PHE A 325 17.02 15.91 -1.88
C PHE A 325 16.32 15.21 -0.72
N PHE A 326 16.99 14.25 -0.08
CA PHE A 326 16.45 13.60 1.11
C PHE A 326 16.32 14.58 2.29
N MET A 327 17.32 15.44 2.52
CA MET A 327 17.26 16.51 3.51
C MET A 327 16.10 17.47 3.24
N LEU A 328 15.91 17.88 1.97
CA LEU A 328 14.79 18.72 1.55
C LEU A 328 13.45 18.02 1.80
N GLN A 329 13.34 16.72 1.48
CA GLN A 329 12.14 15.92 1.75
C GLN A 329 11.81 15.90 3.25
N GLU A 330 12.79 15.67 4.12
CA GLU A 330 12.61 15.66 5.57
C GLU A 330 12.15 17.02 6.12
N VAL A 331 12.69 18.13 5.59
CA VAL A 331 12.25 19.49 5.94
C VAL A 331 10.81 19.74 5.48
N VAL A 332 10.48 19.37 4.24
CA VAL A 332 9.11 19.51 3.69
C VAL A 332 8.12 18.67 4.48
N GLN A 333 8.46 17.43 4.83
CA GLN A 333 7.59 16.58 5.65
C GLN A 333 7.33 17.22 7.02
N SER A 334 8.38 17.76 7.66
CA SER A 334 8.24 18.45 8.94
C SER A 334 7.42 19.74 8.81
N ALA A 335 7.49 20.42 7.66
CA ALA A 335 6.66 21.59 7.36
C ALA A 335 5.18 21.22 7.18
N VAL A 336 4.87 20.11 6.50
CA VAL A 336 3.50 19.61 6.37
C VAL A 336 2.89 19.31 7.74
N GLU A 337 3.65 18.71 8.66
CA GLU A 337 3.19 18.50 10.04
C GLU A 337 2.89 19.81 10.79
N LEU A 338 3.58 20.91 10.43
CA LEU A 338 3.27 22.25 10.96
C LEU A 338 2.00 22.80 10.31
N ILE A 339 1.78 22.63 9.00
CA ILE A 339 0.54 23.03 8.32
C ILE A 339 -0.68 22.35 8.95
N GLU A 340 -0.61 21.02 9.15
CA GLU A 340 -1.70 20.24 9.77
C GLU A 340 -2.07 20.73 11.17
N ARG A 341 -1.15 21.44 11.83
CA ARG A 341 -1.31 22.00 13.18
C ARG A 341 -1.65 23.49 13.17
N GLY A 342 -1.96 24.06 12.01
CA GLY A 342 -2.44 25.43 11.85
C GLY A 342 -1.35 26.51 11.79
N TYR A 343 -0.11 26.17 11.46
CA TYR A 343 0.97 27.15 11.31
C TYR A 343 0.99 27.77 9.91
N ASP A 344 1.38 29.04 9.84
CA ASP A 344 1.77 29.68 8.58
C ASP A 344 3.20 29.28 8.21
N VAL A 345 3.32 28.57 7.09
CA VAL A 345 4.59 28.07 6.53
C VAL A 345 4.95 28.74 5.21
N SER A 346 4.25 29.82 4.81
CA SER A 346 4.40 30.44 3.48
C SER A 346 5.85 30.84 3.17
N SER A 347 6.55 31.42 4.15
CA SER A 347 7.97 31.77 4.07
C SER A 347 8.89 30.54 3.95
N LEU A 348 8.55 29.45 4.63
CA LEU A 348 9.30 28.21 4.55
C LEU A 348 9.11 27.51 3.20
N TYR A 349 7.91 27.61 2.61
CA TYR A 349 7.66 27.16 1.25
C TYR A 349 8.56 27.90 0.25
N GLU A 350 8.65 29.23 0.34
CA GLU A 350 9.53 30.03 -0.51
C GLU A 350 11.03 29.67 -0.32
N GLU A 351 11.47 29.45 0.93
CA GLU A 351 12.83 28.97 1.25
C GLU A 351 13.09 27.59 0.61
N CYS A 352 12.17 26.63 0.77
CA CYS A 352 12.27 25.31 0.14
C CYS A 352 12.29 25.39 -1.40
N SER A 353 11.46 26.25 -2.00
CA SER A 353 11.42 26.46 -3.45
C SER A 353 12.74 27.02 -3.97
N ARG A 354 13.33 28.01 -3.29
CA ARG A 354 14.65 28.55 -3.67
C ARG A 354 15.74 27.49 -3.56
N LEU A 355 15.77 26.73 -2.47
CA LEU A 355 16.74 25.64 -2.31
C LEU A 355 16.60 24.58 -3.37
N ARG A 356 15.36 24.20 -3.72
CA ARG A 356 15.09 23.26 -4.79
C ARG A 356 15.70 23.73 -6.12
N VAL A 357 15.51 25.00 -6.49
CA VAL A 357 16.10 25.57 -7.71
C VAL A 357 17.62 25.47 -7.66
N SER A 358 18.27 25.83 -6.54
CA SER A 358 19.73 25.70 -6.40
C SER A 358 20.22 24.25 -6.48
N ILE A 359 19.44 23.29 -5.99
CA ILE A 359 19.75 21.85 -6.13
C ILE A 359 19.62 21.41 -7.59
N GLU A 360 18.56 21.85 -8.29
CA GLU A 360 18.36 21.57 -9.72
C GLU A 360 19.48 22.17 -10.58
N GLU A 361 19.91 23.41 -10.31
CA GLU A 361 21.08 24.03 -10.95
C GLU A 361 22.37 23.24 -10.73
N PHE A 362 22.56 22.69 -9.52
CA PHE A 362 23.70 21.82 -9.23
C PHE A 362 23.63 20.50 -10.03
N VAL A 363 22.45 19.88 -10.11
CA VAL A 363 22.23 18.67 -10.92
C VAL A 363 22.53 18.93 -12.39
N ASP A 364 22.10 20.08 -12.93
CA ASP A 364 22.40 20.47 -14.31
C ASP A 364 23.91 20.64 -14.54
N SER A 365 24.62 21.23 -13.58
CA SER A 365 26.08 21.36 -13.61
C SER A 365 26.79 19.99 -13.58
N LEU A 366 26.32 19.07 -12.73
CA LEU A 366 26.83 17.70 -12.65
C LEU A 366 26.57 16.92 -13.94
N ASN A 367 25.37 17.04 -14.52
CA ASN A 367 25.00 16.45 -15.80
C ASN A 367 25.87 17.02 -16.93
N HIS A 368 26.09 18.34 -16.94
CA HIS A 368 26.97 18.98 -17.91
C HIS A 368 28.40 18.45 -17.80
N HIS A 369 28.93 18.35 -16.57
CA HIS A 369 30.28 17.83 -16.33
C HIS A 369 30.41 16.37 -16.77
N THR A 370 29.40 15.55 -16.47
CA THR A 370 29.34 14.15 -16.90
C THR A 370 29.25 14.03 -18.41
N ALA A 371 28.63 14.98 -19.10
CA ALA A 371 28.51 14.99 -20.56
C ALA A 371 29.79 15.45 -21.29
N ILE A 372 30.70 16.20 -20.65
CA ILE A 372 31.93 16.71 -21.28
C ILE A 372 32.78 15.60 -21.92
N PRO A 373 33.06 14.45 -21.27
CA PRO A 373 33.81 13.34 -21.86
C PRO A 373 33.10 12.64 -23.03
N PHE A 374 31.77 12.75 -23.12
CA PHE A 374 30.96 12.14 -24.17
C PHE A 374 30.62 13.10 -25.30
N ARG A 375 31.22 14.31 -25.31
CA ARG A 375 31.17 15.17 -26.49
C ARG A 375 32.06 14.58 -27.57
N LEU A 376 31.51 14.55 -28.80
CA LEU A 376 32.32 14.24 -29.98
C LEU A 376 33.52 15.19 -30.02
N PRO A 377 34.73 14.70 -30.34
CA PRO A 377 35.88 15.57 -30.54
C PRO A 377 35.54 16.62 -31.61
N ASP A 378 36.16 17.80 -31.50
CA ASP A 378 35.99 18.81 -32.52
C ASP A 378 36.49 18.30 -33.89
N PHE A 379 36.06 18.96 -34.97
CA PHE A 379 36.36 18.55 -36.34
C PHE A 379 37.87 18.34 -36.57
N THR A 380 38.69 19.18 -35.96
CA THR A 380 40.16 19.13 -36.02
C THR A 380 40.73 17.87 -35.35
N THR A 381 40.24 17.54 -34.15
CA THR A 381 40.63 16.34 -33.41
C THR A 381 40.12 15.07 -34.08
N MET A 382 38.91 15.13 -34.67
CA MET A 382 38.37 14.04 -35.49
C MET A 382 39.22 13.78 -36.74
N GLN A 383 39.72 14.83 -37.41
CA GLN A 383 40.68 14.67 -38.52
C GLN A 383 41.99 14.03 -38.07
N GLN A 384 42.52 14.43 -36.92
CA GLN A 384 43.74 13.82 -36.35
C GLN A 384 43.53 12.36 -35.97
N LEU A 385 42.38 12.01 -35.36
CA LEU A 385 42.00 10.63 -35.06
C LEU A 385 41.82 9.79 -36.32
N SER A 386 41.26 10.37 -37.39
CA SER A 386 41.11 9.68 -38.68
C SER A 386 42.43 9.42 -39.40
N ALA A 387 43.49 10.16 -39.06
CA ALA A 387 44.83 9.99 -39.59
C ALA A 387 45.67 8.97 -38.78
N LEU A 388 45.18 8.51 -37.62
CA LEU A 388 45.82 7.44 -36.85
C LEU A 388 45.44 6.10 -37.48
N GLU A 389 46.43 5.35 -37.96
CA GLU A 389 46.23 3.99 -38.45
C GLU A 389 45.84 3.05 -37.29
N CYS A 390 44.58 2.63 -37.25
CA CYS A 390 44.14 1.55 -36.38
C CYS A 390 44.53 0.22 -37.02
N GLY A 391 45.38 -0.58 -36.36
CA GLY A 391 45.79 -1.91 -36.82
C GLY A 391 44.67 -2.97 -36.87
N VAL A 392 43.42 -2.58 -36.60
CA VAL A 392 42.23 -3.41 -36.71
C VAL A 392 41.33 -2.81 -37.79
N ASN A 393 41.31 -3.44 -38.96
CA ASN A 393 40.37 -3.11 -40.01
C ASN A 393 38.98 -3.65 -39.61
N ILE A 394 38.14 -2.79 -39.05
CA ILE A 394 36.72 -3.11 -38.85
C ILE A 394 36.04 -2.93 -40.20
N ASP A 395 35.85 -4.03 -40.91
CA ASP A 395 35.00 -4.06 -42.10
C ASP A 395 33.58 -3.66 -41.68
N SER A 396 33.24 -2.38 -41.88
CA SER A 396 31.83 -1.97 -41.86
C SER A 396 31.08 -2.81 -42.88
N PRO A 397 29.87 -3.33 -42.58
CA PRO A 397 29.09 -4.05 -43.56
C PRO A 397 28.97 -3.16 -44.80
N LYS A 398 29.49 -3.65 -45.93
CA LYS A 398 29.61 -2.90 -47.18
C LYS A 398 28.27 -2.22 -47.45
N ARG A 399 28.23 -0.89 -47.29
CA ARG A 399 27.16 -0.09 -47.87
C ARG A 399 27.44 -0.14 -49.36
N ASP A 400 26.72 -0.99 -50.09
CA ASP A 400 26.62 -0.86 -51.53
C ASP A 400 25.99 0.50 -51.81
N TRP A 401 26.83 1.51 -52.05
CA TRP A 401 26.46 2.85 -52.49
C TRP A 401 25.96 2.88 -53.93
N ASN A 402 25.80 1.71 -54.55
CA ASN A 402 25.15 1.54 -55.83
C ASN A 402 23.73 1.06 -55.58
N LEU A 403 22.76 1.98 -55.47
CA LEU A 403 21.40 1.84 -56.00
C LEU A 403 20.56 3.11 -55.74
N ASN A 404 20.35 3.85 -56.84
CA ASN A 404 19.23 4.73 -57.17
C ASN A 404 18.77 5.82 -56.19
N THR A 405 19.16 7.05 -56.52
CA THR A 405 18.57 8.35 -56.11
C THR A 405 17.08 8.53 -56.51
N GLN A 406 16.38 7.46 -56.86
CA GLN A 406 14.97 7.45 -57.30
C GLN A 406 14.05 6.62 -56.39
N GLU A 407 14.52 6.12 -55.25
CA GLU A 407 13.64 5.48 -54.28
C GLU A 407 12.72 6.50 -53.57
N SER A 408 11.42 6.33 -53.77
CA SER A 408 10.39 7.07 -53.06
C SER A 408 10.53 6.90 -51.54
N SER A 409 9.98 7.86 -50.79
CA SER A 409 9.87 7.76 -49.33
C SER A 409 9.29 6.41 -48.88
N GLU A 410 8.29 5.90 -49.60
CA GLU A 410 7.63 4.64 -49.31
C GLU A 410 8.52 3.41 -49.53
N THR A 411 9.40 3.42 -50.53
CA THR A 411 10.35 2.31 -50.74
C THR A 411 11.42 2.27 -49.65
N ARG A 412 11.89 3.45 -49.21
CA ARG A 412 12.76 3.56 -48.02
C ARG A 412 12.06 3.09 -46.75
N HIS A 413 10.80 3.46 -46.55
CA HIS A 413 10.00 3.05 -45.40
C HIS A 413 9.79 1.53 -45.39
N THR A 414 9.46 0.95 -46.55
CA THR A 414 9.28 -0.50 -46.71
C THR A 414 10.57 -1.28 -46.43
N ARG A 415 11.73 -0.78 -46.87
CA ARG A 415 13.03 -1.41 -46.58
C ARG A 415 13.39 -1.35 -45.09
N VAL A 416 13.18 -0.21 -44.42
CA VAL A 416 13.40 -0.08 -42.97
C VAL A 416 12.48 -1.04 -42.20
N LEU A 417 11.20 -1.12 -42.59
CA LEU A 417 10.24 -2.07 -42.02
C LEU A 417 10.65 -3.54 -42.27
N THR A 418 11.25 -3.84 -43.42
CA THR A 418 11.77 -5.18 -43.73
C THR A 418 12.99 -5.52 -42.89
N ASN A 419 13.89 -4.55 -42.66
CA ASN A 419 15.09 -4.73 -41.84
C ASN A 419 14.80 -4.81 -40.33
N LEU A 420 13.71 -4.21 -39.87
CA LEU A 420 13.22 -4.31 -38.48
C LEU A 420 12.28 -5.52 -38.26
N GLU A 421 12.32 -6.52 -39.14
CA GLU A 421 11.47 -7.73 -39.08
C GLU A 421 9.96 -7.43 -38.96
N ARG A 422 9.49 -6.31 -39.55
CA ARG A 422 8.10 -5.82 -39.46
C ARG A 422 7.62 -5.48 -38.05
N CYS A 423 8.49 -5.09 -37.12
CA CYS A 423 8.07 -4.44 -35.88
C CYS A 423 7.54 -3.03 -36.18
N TRP A 424 6.26 -2.91 -36.56
CA TRP A 424 5.60 -1.62 -36.70
C TRP A 424 5.18 -1.11 -35.32
N PHE A 425 5.72 0.04 -34.91
CA PHE A 425 5.34 0.72 -33.68
C PHE A 425 4.12 1.61 -33.93
N LEU A 426 3.09 1.46 -33.09
CA LEU A 426 1.97 2.39 -33.03
C LEU A 426 2.22 3.38 -31.89
N ASP A 427 2.08 4.67 -32.17
CA ASP A 427 2.11 5.68 -31.12
C ASP A 427 0.80 5.64 -30.32
N GLY A 428 0.90 5.16 -29.07
CA GLY A 428 -0.24 5.04 -28.17
C GLY A 428 -0.92 6.38 -27.89
N ALA A 429 -0.16 7.49 -27.87
CA ALA A 429 -0.70 8.80 -27.51
C ALA A 429 -1.66 9.37 -28.56
N THR A 430 -1.36 9.15 -29.85
CA THR A 430 -2.08 9.79 -30.97
C THR A 430 -3.04 8.85 -31.70
N CYS A 431 -2.95 7.53 -31.49
CA CYS A 431 -3.77 6.56 -32.20
C CYS A 431 -5.26 6.57 -31.80
N SER A 432 -6.11 6.06 -32.71
CA SER A 432 -7.50 5.73 -32.40
C SER A 432 -7.61 4.38 -31.70
N LEU A 433 -8.71 4.17 -30.98
CA LEU A 433 -8.97 2.90 -30.31
C LEU A 433 -9.06 1.73 -31.31
N ASP A 434 -9.65 1.97 -32.48
CA ASP A 434 -9.73 0.98 -33.55
C ASP A 434 -8.36 0.62 -34.12
N ALA A 435 -7.51 1.62 -34.36
CA ALA A 435 -6.15 1.39 -34.84
C ALA A 435 -5.34 0.59 -33.84
N LEU A 436 -5.49 0.86 -32.53
CA LEU A 436 -4.81 0.12 -31.46
C LEU A 436 -5.23 -1.35 -31.40
N LEU A 437 -6.53 -1.62 -31.44
CA LEU A 437 -7.07 -2.98 -31.39
C LEU A 437 -6.75 -3.78 -32.67
N GLN A 438 -6.70 -3.12 -33.82
CA GLN A 438 -6.30 -3.75 -35.08
C GLN A 438 -4.79 -4.01 -35.11
N TRP A 439 -3.99 -3.05 -34.63
CA TRP A 439 -2.54 -3.16 -34.57
C TRP A 439 -2.10 -4.36 -33.72
N GLU A 440 -2.69 -4.58 -32.54
CA GLU A 440 -2.36 -5.73 -31.68
C GLU A 440 -2.51 -7.08 -32.41
N LYS A 441 -3.56 -7.23 -33.24
CA LYS A 441 -3.85 -8.44 -34.01
C LYS A 441 -2.86 -8.68 -35.15
N VAL A 442 -2.43 -7.61 -35.82
CA VAL A 442 -1.56 -7.67 -37.00
C VAL A 442 -0.08 -7.61 -36.61
N ASN A 443 0.24 -7.20 -35.39
CA ASN A 443 1.61 -7.05 -34.92
C ASN A 443 2.38 -8.39 -34.91
N SER A 444 3.42 -8.45 -35.75
CA SER A 444 4.33 -9.59 -35.92
C SER A 444 5.58 -9.52 -35.04
N ALA A 445 5.61 -8.65 -34.02
CA ALA A 445 6.76 -8.54 -33.11
C ALA A 445 7.15 -9.90 -32.50
N PRO A 446 8.46 -10.16 -32.31
CA PRO A 446 8.94 -11.39 -31.69
C PRO A 446 8.29 -11.64 -30.33
N LYS A 447 7.95 -12.91 -30.04
CA LYS A 447 7.29 -13.32 -28.79
C LYS A 447 8.00 -12.84 -27.52
N SER A 448 9.32 -12.70 -27.56
CA SER A 448 10.16 -12.27 -26.43
C SER A 448 9.85 -10.86 -25.92
N TYR A 449 9.43 -9.93 -26.79
CA TYR A 449 9.17 -8.53 -26.41
C TYR A 449 7.76 -8.03 -26.78
N LYS A 450 6.97 -8.84 -27.51
CA LYS A 450 5.61 -8.50 -27.93
C LYS A 450 4.72 -8.07 -26.76
N CYS A 451 4.78 -8.78 -25.62
CA CYS A 451 3.95 -8.44 -24.46
C CYS A 451 4.27 -7.05 -23.90
N ILE A 452 5.55 -6.70 -23.79
CA ILE A 452 6.00 -5.41 -23.27
C ILE A 452 5.56 -4.29 -24.22
N LEU A 453 5.79 -4.48 -25.52
CA LEU A 453 5.41 -3.51 -26.53
C LEU A 453 3.90 -3.23 -26.48
N VAL A 454 3.07 -4.27 -26.50
CA VAL A 454 1.61 -4.12 -26.44
C VAL A 454 1.16 -3.48 -25.13
N MET A 455 1.67 -3.91 -23.98
CA MET A 455 1.31 -3.31 -22.69
C MET A 455 1.63 -1.81 -22.63
N ARG A 456 2.84 -1.41 -23.05
CA ARG A 456 3.27 0.00 -22.98
C ARG A 456 2.49 0.86 -23.95
N THR A 457 2.21 0.39 -25.16
CA THR A 457 1.37 1.15 -26.11
C THR A 457 -0.07 1.32 -25.59
N PHE A 458 -0.66 0.28 -24.99
CA PHE A 458 -2.00 0.35 -24.40
C PHE A 458 -2.05 1.27 -23.19
N GLU A 459 -1.04 1.23 -22.33
CA GLU A 459 -0.90 2.13 -21.18
C GLU A 459 -0.78 3.59 -21.62
N THR A 460 0.11 3.90 -22.58
CA THR A 460 0.24 5.26 -23.11
C THR A 460 -1.09 5.74 -23.67
N PHE A 461 -1.79 4.90 -24.45
CA PHE A 461 -3.11 5.25 -24.98
C PHE A 461 -4.10 5.58 -23.87
N ILE A 462 -4.27 4.70 -22.88
CA ILE A 462 -5.30 4.91 -21.85
C ILE A 462 -4.93 6.09 -20.94
N PHE A 463 -3.65 6.30 -20.64
CA PHE A 463 -3.18 7.41 -19.80
C PHE A 463 -3.40 8.75 -20.49
N GLU A 464 -3.16 8.86 -21.80
CA GLU A 464 -3.50 10.08 -22.54
C GLU A 464 -5.01 10.32 -22.59
N ARG A 465 -5.82 9.28 -22.81
CA ARG A 465 -7.29 9.40 -22.82
C ARG A 465 -7.88 9.79 -21.47
N SER A 466 -7.15 9.65 -20.36
CA SER A 466 -7.57 10.15 -19.05
C SER A 466 -7.78 11.67 -19.01
N LEU A 467 -7.19 12.45 -19.95
CA LEU A 467 -7.43 13.90 -20.10
C LEU A 467 -8.92 14.25 -20.21
N LYS A 468 -9.72 13.35 -20.81
CA LYS A 468 -11.16 13.56 -21.01
C LYS A 468 -11.94 13.60 -19.70
N LEU A 469 -11.40 13.04 -18.63
CA LEU A 469 -12.06 12.98 -17.33
C LEU A 469 -12.10 14.36 -16.63
N THR A 470 -11.19 15.27 -16.96
CA THR A 470 -11.08 16.60 -16.33
C THR A 470 -11.60 17.75 -17.18
N GLY A 471 -12.09 17.49 -18.39
CA GLY A 471 -12.54 18.54 -19.32
C GLY A 471 -11.39 19.36 -19.95
N GLU A 472 -10.14 19.02 -19.67
CA GLU A 472 -8.93 19.69 -20.19
C GLU A 472 -8.48 19.15 -21.56
N GLY A 473 -9.32 18.34 -22.21
CA GLY A 473 -9.05 17.78 -23.53
C GLY A 473 -9.13 18.84 -24.63
N ILE A 474 -7.99 19.43 -25.00
CA ILE A 474 -7.87 20.43 -26.08
C ILE A 474 -8.18 19.83 -27.47
N PHE A 475 -8.13 18.50 -27.61
CA PHE A 475 -8.34 17.80 -28.88
C PHE A 475 -9.61 16.95 -28.86
N LYS A 476 -10.57 17.29 -29.75
CA LYS A 476 -11.62 16.36 -30.17
C LYS A 476 -10.95 15.19 -30.89
N HIS A 477 -10.98 14.00 -30.29
CA HIS A 477 -10.46 12.81 -30.94
C HIS A 477 -11.56 12.16 -31.79
N PRO A 478 -11.23 11.52 -32.92
CA PRO A 478 -12.21 10.89 -33.81
C PRO A 478 -13.11 9.82 -33.15
N ASP A 479 -12.77 9.37 -31.94
CA ASP A 479 -13.56 8.42 -31.15
C ASP A 479 -14.63 9.06 -30.24
N ASP A 480 -14.73 10.39 -30.16
CA ASP A 480 -15.66 11.08 -29.23
C ASP A 480 -17.15 10.80 -29.53
N ASP A 481 -17.49 10.51 -30.79
CA ASP A 481 -18.86 10.18 -31.23
C ASP A 481 -19.07 8.68 -31.52
N ASN A 482 -18.15 7.81 -31.08
CA ASN A 482 -18.22 6.38 -31.41
C ASN A 482 -19.28 5.67 -30.53
N GLU A 483 -20.44 5.34 -31.10
CA GLU A 483 -21.51 4.57 -30.41
C GLU A 483 -20.99 3.23 -29.83
N LEU A 484 -19.91 2.68 -30.39
CA LEU A 484 -19.29 1.43 -29.96
C LEU A 484 -18.18 1.60 -28.92
N LEU A 485 -17.99 2.79 -28.34
CA LEU A 485 -16.89 3.09 -27.41
C LEU A 485 -16.82 2.09 -26.25
N ALA A 486 -17.95 1.79 -25.60
CA ALA A 486 -17.99 0.85 -24.47
C ALA A 486 -17.51 -0.55 -24.88
N GLY A 487 -18.01 -1.08 -26.00
CA GLY A 487 -17.61 -2.40 -26.51
C GLY A 487 -16.13 -2.48 -26.87
N LYS A 488 -15.59 -1.42 -27.47
CA LYS A 488 -14.16 -1.32 -27.82
C LYS A 488 -13.28 -1.17 -26.57
N MET A 489 -13.74 -0.41 -25.58
CA MET A 489 -13.02 -0.25 -24.30
C MET A 489 -12.96 -1.57 -23.52
N TRP A 490 -14.05 -2.33 -23.50
CA TRP A 490 -14.06 -3.68 -22.93
C TRP A 490 -13.08 -4.62 -23.66
N SER A 491 -13.01 -4.52 -24.99
CA SER A 491 -12.06 -5.28 -25.81
C SER A 491 -10.60 -4.89 -25.52
N LEU A 492 -10.34 -3.61 -25.26
CA LEU A 492 -9.04 -3.11 -24.83
C LEU A 492 -8.64 -3.70 -23.49
N VAL A 493 -9.51 -3.60 -22.47
CA VAL A 493 -9.23 -4.13 -21.12
C VAL A 493 -9.00 -5.64 -21.16
N SER A 494 -9.84 -6.38 -21.88
CA SER A 494 -9.72 -7.83 -22.02
C SER A 494 -8.42 -8.23 -22.71
N THR A 495 -8.04 -7.52 -23.78
CA THR A 495 -6.77 -7.74 -24.49
C THR A 495 -5.59 -7.42 -23.59
N TYR A 496 -5.64 -6.30 -22.88
CA TYR A 496 -4.58 -5.88 -21.97
C TYR A 496 -4.38 -6.89 -20.84
N GLN A 497 -5.45 -7.33 -20.17
CA GLN A 497 -5.38 -8.35 -19.12
C GLN A 497 -4.79 -9.67 -19.64
N ARG A 498 -5.17 -10.11 -20.84
CA ARG A 498 -4.58 -11.29 -21.48
C ARG A 498 -3.06 -11.13 -21.64
N VAL A 499 -2.62 -9.99 -22.17
CA VAL A 499 -1.18 -9.73 -22.41
C VAL A 499 -0.41 -9.61 -21.09
N VAL A 500 -0.97 -9.00 -20.06
CA VAL A 500 -0.37 -8.97 -18.71
C VAL A 500 -0.23 -10.39 -18.15
N CYS A 501 -1.26 -11.23 -18.29
CA CYS A 501 -1.21 -12.63 -17.86
C CYS A 501 -0.11 -13.41 -18.60
N GLU A 502 0.04 -13.20 -19.92
CA GLU A 502 1.13 -13.78 -20.72
C GLU A 502 2.50 -13.26 -20.24
N TRP A 503 2.63 -11.96 -19.98
CA TRP A 503 3.86 -11.34 -19.49
C TRP A 503 4.30 -11.90 -18.14
N ARG A 504 3.36 -12.12 -17.21
CA ARG A 504 3.65 -12.70 -15.88
C ARG A 504 4.23 -14.13 -15.94
N GLN A 505 4.03 -14.85 -17.04
CA GLN A 505 4.59 -16.21 -17.24
C GLN A 505 6.00 -16.18 -17.84
N LEU A 506 6.51 -15.03 -18.28
CA LEU A 506 7.84 -14.91 -18.89
C LEU A 506 8.93 -14.76 -17.80
N PRO A 507 10.15 -15.27 -18.03
CA PRO A 507 11.29 -15.05 -17.13
C PRO A 507 11.51 -13.55 -16.88
N GLN A 508 11.60 -13.14 -15.61
CA GLN A 508 11.60 -11.75 -15.14
C GLN A 508 12.89 -10.97 -15.47
N ILE A 509 13.30 -10.91 -16.74
CA ILE A 509 14.48 -10.17 -17.23
C ILE A 509 14.08 -8.72 -17.65
N THR A 510 12.88 -8.27 -17.28
CA THR A 510 12.27 -7.05 -17.84
C THR A 510 12.32 -5.84 -16.90
N SER A 511 12.37 -4.63 -17.47
CA SER A 511 12.71 -3.35 -16.81
C SER A 511 11.73 -2.80 -15.75
N VAL A 512 10.52 -3.36 -15.62
CA VAL A 512 9.50 -2.83 -14.68
C VAL A 512 9.16 -3.89 -13.65
N SER A 513 9.15 -3.49 -12.37
CA SER A 513 8.82 -4.37 -11.26
C SER A 513 7.37 -4.89 -11.38
N SER A 514 7.12 -6.11 -10.90
CA SER A 514 5.78 -6.71 -10.88
C SER A 514 4.77 -5.85 -10.11
N VAL A 515 5.21 -5.18 -9.04
CA VAL A 515 4.40 -4.28 -8.22
C VAL A 515 3.98 -3.03 -9.00
N GLU A 516 4.92 -2.42 -9.75
CA GLU A 516 4.60 -1.27 -10.60
C GLU A 516 3.68 -1.70 -11.76
N GLN A 517 3.93 -2.84 -12.40
CA GLN A 517 3.07 -3.32 -13.49
C GLN A 517 1.63 -3.54 -13.02
N ARG A 518 1.44 -4.08 -11.81
CA ARG A 518 0.12 -4.26 -11.20
C ARG A 518 -0.58 -2.93 -10.92
N SER A 519 0.17 -1.93 -10.50
CA SER A 519 -0.35 -0.57 -10.29
C SER A 519 -0.81 0.07 -11.60
N ARG A 520 -0.05 -0.15 -12.69
CA ARG A 520 -0.42 0.30 -14.05
C ARG A 520 -1.66 -0.41 -14.57
N GLU A 521 -1.76 -1.71 -14.36
CA GLU A 521 -2.92 -2.50 -14.75
C GLU A 521 -4.19 -2.06 -14.03
N MET A 522 -4.14 -1.86 -12.71
CA MET A 522 -5.24 -1.29 -11.94
C MET A 522 -5.66 0.06 -12.54
N LEU A 523 -4.71 0.93 -12.83
CA LEU A 523 -4.98 2.26 -13.39
C LEU A 523 -5.64 2.18 -14.77
N VAL A 524 -5.20 1.27 -15.65
CA VAL A 524 -5.84 1.03 -16.97
C VAL A 524 -7.32 0.67 -16.80
N MET A 525 -7.64 -0.26 -15.90
CA MET A 525 -9.02 -0.70 -15.64
C MET A 525 -9.89 0.44 -15.10
N TRP A 526 -9.34 1.26 -14.20
CA TRP A 526 -10.05 2.38 -13.59
C TRP A 526 -10.33 3.50 -14.59
N ILE A 527 -9.36 3.85 -15.45
CA ILE A 527 -9.58 4.84 -16.51
C ILE A 527 -10.63 4.35 -17.49
N ALA A 528 -10.53 3.09 -17.93
CA ALA A 528 -11.49 2.48 -18.84
C ALA A 528 -12.93 2.53 -18.28
N PHE A 529 -13.11 2.18 -17.00
CA PHE A 529 -14.39 2.32 -16.32
C PHE A 529 -14.89 3.77 -16.32
N CYS A 530 -14.06 4.75 -15.94
CA CYS A 530 -14.48 6.15 -15.85
C CYS A 530 -14.88 6.73 -17.22
N LEU A 531 -14.18 6.36 -18.29
CA LEU A 531 -14.52 6.78 -19.66
C LEU A 531 -15.86 6.17 -20.13
N VAL A 532 -16.11 4.91 -19.82
CA VAL A 532 -17.40 4.26 -20.15
C VAL A 532 -18.53 4.82 -19.28
N HIS A 533 -18.25 5.16 -18.02
CA HIS A 533 -19.21 5.81 -17.13
C HIS A 533 -19.68 7.16 -17.70
N GLN A 534 -18.76 8.04 -18.12
CA GLN A 534 -19.10 9.31 -18.78
C GLN A 534 -20.05 9.12 -19.97
N ARG A 535 -19.82 8.07 -20.79
CA ARG A 535 -20.69 7.77 -21.94
C ARG A 535 -22.06 7.25 -21.51
N CYS A 536 -22.11 6.36 -20.52
CA CYS A 536 -23.36 5.75 -20.04
C CYS A 536 -24.32 6.77 -19.43
N LEU A 537 -23.81 7.89 -18.89
CA LEU A 537 -24.66 8.97 -18.37
C LEU A 537 -25.56 9.60 -19.45
N ASN A 538 -25.07 9.68 -20.69
CA ASN A 538 -25.83 10.25 -21.80
C ASN A 538 -26.93 9.29 -22.29
N GLU A 539 -26.65 7.98 -22.29
CA GLU A 539 -27.56 6.95 -22.80
C GLU A 539 -28.58 6.48 -21.75
N VAL A 540 -28.16 6.44 -20.48
CA VAL A 540 -28.99 6.03 -19.35
C VAL A 540 -28.91 7.09 -18.26
N PRO A 541 -29.75 8.15 -18.33
CA PRO A 541 -29.73 9.25 -17.38
C PRO A 541 -29.96 8.83 -15.92
N LEU A 542 -30.62 7.69 -15.69
CA LEU A 542 -30.81 7.12 -14.35
C LEU A 542 -29.47 6.85 -13.62
N CYS A 543 -28.39 6.60 -14.35
CA CYS A 543 -27.05 6.45 -13.77
C CYS A 543 -26.60 7.71 -13.01
N ALA A 544 -27.11 8.89 -13.37
CA ALA A 544 -26.80 10.14 -12.69
C ALA A 544 -27.31 10.23 -11.24
N GLU A 545 -28.26 9.38 -10.84
CA GLU A 545 -28.77 9.29 -9.46
C GLU A 545 -27.87 8.43 -8.54
N TYR A 546 -26.82 7.79 -9.07
CA TYR A 546 -26.01 6.81 -8.35
C TYR A 546 -24.54 7.22 -8.27
N ASN A 547 -23.90 6.83 -7.18
CA ASN A 547 -22.47 7.02 -6.97
C ASN A 547 -21.65 5.90 -7.64
N ILE A 548 -20.38 6.21 -7.91
CA ILE A 548 -19.38 5.25 -8.38
C ILE A 548 -18.96 4.35 -7.21
N ALA A 549 -18.93 3.04 -7.42
CA ALA A 549 -18.53 2.06 -6.41
C ALA A 549 -17.04 2.06 -6.04
N LEU A 550 -16.17 2.60 -6.91
CA LEU A 550 -14.73 2.71 -6.65
C LEU A 550 -14.43 3.86 -5.66
N GLU A 551 -13.60 3.61 -4.65
CA GLU A 551 -13.15 4.66 -3.72
C GLU A 551 -11.80 5.24 -4.17
N TRP A 552 -11.77 6.54 -4.49
CA TRP A 552 -10.55 7.20 -4.97
C TRP A 552 -9.35 7.11 -4.01
N LYS A 553 -9.60 6.90 -2.70
CA LYS A 553 -8.53 6.74 -1.70
C LYS A 553 -7.74 5.44 -1.87
N ASP A 554 -8.35 4.41 -2.49
CA ASP A 554 -7.68 3.13 -2.73
C ASP A 554 -6.54 3.27 -3.74
N LEU A 555 -6.55 4.32 -4.58
CA LEU A 555 -5.43 4.62 -5.48
C LEU A 555 -4.13 4.96 -4.76
N LYS A 556 -4.15 5.23 -3.44
CA LYS A 556 -2.94 5.45 -2.63
C LYS A 556 -2.02 4.24 -2.58
N VAL A 557 -2.52 3.03 -2.88
CA VAL A 557 -1.69 1.81 -2.90
C VAL A 557 -0.88 1.67 -4.19
N ALA A 558 -1.14 2.51 -5.20
CA ALA A 558 -0.44 2.45 -6.47
C ALA A 558 1.03 2.86 -6.33
N VAL A 559 1.93 2.03 -6.84
CA VAL A 559 3.37 2.30 -6.93
C VAL A 559 3.69 2.64 -8.38
N LEU A 560 3.81 3.92 -8.69
CA LEU A 560 4.06 4.44 -10.04
C LEU A 560 5.29 5.35 -10.01
N ARG A 561 6.21 5.16 -10.97
CA ARG A 561 7.41 6.00 -11.12
C ARG A 561 7.26 7.06 -12.21
N ASP A 562 6.45 6.75 -13.22
CA ASP A 562 6.29 7.55 -14.42
C ASP A 562 5.31 8.73 -14.20
N ARG A 563 5.66 9.89 -14.77
CA ARG A 563 4.85 11.12 -14.65
C ARG A 563 3.50 11.01 -15.35
N ALA A 564 3.41 10.37 -16.51
CA ALA A 564 2.15 10.20 -17.23
C ALA A 564 1.19 9.30 -16.44
N ALA A 565 1.70 8.21 -15.86
CA ALA A 565 0.93 7.34 -14.98
C ALA A 565 0.44 8.07 -13.71
N MET A 566 1.30 8.85 -13.04
CA MET A 566 0.89 9.66 -11.88
C MET A 566 -0.17 10.71 -12.24
N SER A 567 -0.03 11.37 -13.40
CA SER A 567 -0.99 12.36 -13.87
C SER A 567 -2.34 11.71 -14.19
N ALA A 568 -2.34 10.54 -14.84
CA ALA A 568 -3.55 9.79 -15.13
C ALA A 568 -4.24 9.31 -13.84
N LEU A 569 -3.48 8.88 -12.82
CA LEU A 569 -4.00 8.52 -11.50
C LEU A 569 -4.70 9.72 -10.84
N GLN A 570 -4.08 10.90 -10.85
CA GLN A 570 -4.67 12.12 -10.28
C GLN A 570 -5.98 12.50 -10.97
N ARG A 571 -6.07 12.36 -12.30
CA ARG A 571 -7.29 12.65 -13.07
C ARG A 571 -8.43 11.70 -12.73
N VAL A 572 -8.16 10.41 -12.64
CA VAL A 572 -9.15 9.41 -12.22
C VAL A 572 -9.61 9.69 -10.79
N ALA A 573 -8.68 9.95 -9.87
CA ALA A 573 -9.01 10.28 -8.49
C ALA A 573 -9.91 11.52 -8.40
N LYS A 574 -9.57 12.58 -9.16
CA LYS A 574 -10.36 13.81 -9.23
C LYS A 574 -11.76 13.57 -9.78
N TYR A 575 -11.89 12.76 -10.84
CA TYR A 575 -13.18 12.41 -11.44
C TYR A 575 -14.09 11.65 -10.48
N ILE A 576 -13.60 10.57 -9.88
CA ILE A 576 -14.37 9.74 -8.94
C ILE A 576 -14.76 10.56 -7.71
N ARG A 577 -13.82 11.34 -7.18
CA ARG A 577 -14.06 12.20 -6.01
C ARG A 577 -15.14 13.25 -6.30
N GLY A 578 -14.99 13.99 -7.41
CA GLY A 578 -15.95 15.04 -7.79
C GLY A 578 -17.35 14.47 -7.98
N TRP A 579 -17.47 13.35 -8.71
CA TRP A 579 -18.76 12.69 -8.91
C TRP A 579 -19.44 12.26 -7.60
N ASN A 580 -18.70 11.57 -6.73
CA ASN A 580 -19.26 11.04 -5.48
C ASN A 580 -19.59 12.14 -4.46
N GLU A 581 -18.90 13.29 -4.51
CA GLU A 581 -19.21 14.47 -3.70
C GLU A 581 -20.49 15.18 -4.19
N GLU A 582 -20.74 15.22 -5.50
CA GLU A 582 -21.89 15.88 -6.13
C GLU A 582 -23.18 15.06 -6.03
N THR A 583 -23.18 13.79 -6.42
CA THR A 583 -24.41 12.98 -6.58
C THR A 583 -25.00 12.50 -5.25
N LYS A 584 -24.18 12.26 -4.22
CA LYS A 584 -24.59 11.75 -2.87
C LYS A 584 -25.55 10.53 -2.90
N GLY A 585 -25.56 9.77 -3.99
CA GLY A 585 -26.44 8.61 -4.21
C GLY A 585 -25.84 7.30 -3.67
N PRO A 586 -26.60 6.19 -3.71
CA PRO A 586 -26.06 4.87 -3.39
C PRO A 586 -25.11 4.38 -4.49
N GLN A 587 -24.15 3.51 -4.14
CA GLN A 587 -23.12 3.04 -5.07
C GLN A 587 -23.64 1.97 -6.02
N LEU A 588 -23.56 2.22 -7.33
CA LEU A 588 -23.99 1.26 -8.37
C LEU A 588 -22.91 0.21 -8.65
N PHE A 589 -23.30 -1.06 -8.80
CA PHE A 589 -22.40 -2.21 -9.06
C PHE A 589 -21.36 -2.50 -7.96
N LEU A 590 -21.62 -2.11 -6.71
CA LEU A 590 -20.75 -2.46 -5.60
C LEU A 590 -20.81 -3.97 -5.28
N MET A 591 -19.65 -4.64 -5.22
CA MET A 591 -19.59 -6.08 -4.93
C MET A 591 -20.11 -6.44 -3.54
N MET A 592 -19.79 -5.62 -2.54
CA MET A 592 -20.15 -5.88 -1.14
C MET A 592 -21.62 -5.59 -0.83
N ASN A 593 -22.29 -4.80 -1.67
CA ASN A 593 -23.70 -4.46 -1.50
C ASN A 593 -24.40 -4.36 -2.86
N GLN A 594 -25.14 -5.41 -3.21
CA GLN A 594 -25.87 -5.46 -4.48
C GLN A 594 -27.23 -4.75 -4.44
N LYS A 595 -27.70 -4.32 -3.26
CA LYS A 595 -29.03 -3.71 -3.09
C LYS A 595 -29.24 -2.49 -4.00
N PRO A 596 -28.31 -1.52 -4.10
CA PRO A 596 -28.45 -0.39 -5.02
C PRO A 596 -28.60 -0.81 -6.48
N THR A 597 -27.91 -1.88 -6.91
CA THR A 597 -27.99 -2.39 -8.27
C THR A 597 -29.35 -3.03 -8.55
N PHE A 598 -29.93 -3.74 -7.59
CA PHE A 598 -31.30 -4.25 -7.70
C PHE A 598 -32.34 -3.15 -7.67
N ASP A 599 -32.15 -2.12 -6.83
CA ASP A 599 -33.01 -0.93 -6.81
C ASP A 599 -32.94 -0.16 -8.14
N PHE A 600 -31.74 -0.06 -8.72
CA PHE A 600 -31.52 0.47 -10.07
C PHE A 600 -32.28 -0.34 -11.12
N ALA A 601 -32.10 -1.67 -11.12
CA ALA A 601 -32.75 -2.59 -12.05
C ALA A 601 -34.28 -2.45 -12.00
N ARG A 602 -34.82 -2.34 -10.78
CA ARG A 602 -36.24 -2.13 -10.55
C ARG A 602 -36.71 -0.79 -11.14
N LYS A 603 -36.05 0.33 -10.80
CA LYS A 603 -36.41 1.66 -11.31
C LYS A 603 -36.31 1.72 -12.84
N PHE A 604 -35.23 1.20 -13.42
CA PHE A 604 -35.01 1.18 -14.86
C PHE A 604 -36.09 0.36 -15.57
N GLY A 605 -36.31 -0.88 -15.12
CA GLY A 605 -37.23 -1.80 -15.77
C GLY A 605 -38.70 -1.38 -15.66
N LEU A 606 -39.10 -0.76 -14.55
CA LEU A 606 -40.45 -0.20 -14.40
C LEU A 606 -40.72 1.02 -15.29
N ASN A 607 -39.67 1.68 -15.77
CA ASN A 607 -39.77 2.78 -16.74
C ASN A 607 -39.54 2.31 -18.19
N CYS A 608 -39.25 1.03 -18.40
CA CYS A 608 -38.97 0.45 -19.72
C CYS A 608 -40.18 -0.34 -20.23
N ALA A 609 -40.88 0.20 -21.24
CA ALA A 609 -42.05 -0.45 -21.85
C ALA A 609 -41.74 -1.87 -22.35
N SER A 610 -40.59 -2.07 -23.00
CA SER A 610 -40.19 -3.39 -23.51
C SER A 610 -40.04 -4.47 -22.42
N MET A 611 -39.52 -4.09 -21.24
CA MET A 611 -39.39 -5.03 -20.11
C MET A 611 -40.75 -5.34 -19.46
N ILE A 612 -41.63 -4.34 -19.39
CA ILE A 612 -43.01 -4.54 -18.92
C ILE A 612 -43.77 -5.46 -19.87
N ASP A 613 -43.69 -5.22 -21.18
CA ASP A 613 -44.34 -6.06 -22.19
C ASP A 613 -43.84 -7.50 -22.14
N THR A 614 -42.54 -7.69 -21.89
CA THR A 614 -41.94 -9.02 -21.70
C THR A 614 -42.53 -9.71 -20.46
N TYR A 615 -42.64 -9.00 -19.34
CA TYR A 615 -43.28 -9.52 -18.12
C TYR A 615 -44.74 -9.92 -18.37
N ASP A 616 -45.53 -9.03 -18.96
CA ASP A 616 -46.95 -9.27 -19.20
C ASP A 616 -47.16 -10.45 -20.16
N ARG A 617 -46.32 -10.59 -21.20
CA ARG A 617 -46.31 -11.75 -22.10
C ARG A 617 -46.00 -13.05 -21.37
N GLU A 618 -44.97 -13.09 -20.52
CA GLU A 618 -44.62 -14.29 -19.75
C GLU A 618 -45.72 -14.69 -18.75
N VAL A 619 -46.38 -13.70 -18.14
CA VAL A 619 -47.54 -13.93 -17.26
C VAL A 619 -48.69 -14.57 -18.04
N GLU A 620 -49.00 -14.09 -19.24
CA GLU A 620 -50.06 -14.67 -20.07
C GLU A 620 -49.72 -16.08 -20.56
N ILE A 621 -48.48 -16.33 -20.99
CA ILE A 621 -47.99 -17.67 -21.36
C ILE A 621 -48.14 -18.62 -20.16
N TRP A 622 -47.76 -18.17 -18.96
CA TRP A 622 -47.87 -18.96 -17.74
C TRP A 622 -49.33 -19.28 -17.38
N LYS A 623 -50.23 -18.30 -17.43
CA LYS A 623 -51.67 -18.52 -17.19
C LYS A 623 -52.26 -19.52 -18.19
N ALA A 624 -51.92 -19.41 -19.47
CA ALA A 624 -52.34 -20.36 -20.49
C ALA A 624 -51.77 -21.76 -20.23
N TYR A 625 -50.53 -21.87 -19.79
CA TYR A 625 -49.89 -23.13 -19.41
C TYR A 625 -50.60 -23.82 -18.23
N VAL A 626 -50.88 -23.07 -17.16
CA VAL A 626 -51.61 -23.55 -15.97
C VAL A 626 -52.99 -24.03 -16.37
N LYS A 627 -53.74 -23.26 -17.18
CA LYS A 627 -55.06 -23.64 -17.67
C LYS A 627 -55.02 -24.94 -18.50
N ARG A 628 -54.03 -25.08 -19.39
CA ARG A 628 -53.83 -26.29 -20.19
C ARG A 628 -53.55 -27.51 -19.32
N LYS A 629 -52.69 -27.37 -18.30
CA LYS A 629 -52.38 -28.45 -17.36
C LYS A 629 -53.56 -28.82 -16.47
N TRP A 630 -54.37 -27.85 -16.08
CA TRP A 630 -55.61 -28.10 -15.35
C TRP A 630 -56.64 -28.88 -16.20
N ASN A 631 -56.76 -28.55 -17.48
CA ASN A 631 -57.61 -29.30 -18.41
C ASN A 631 -57.12 -30.75 -18.59
N GLU A 632 -55.81 -30.98 -18.69
CA GLU A 632 -55.21 -32.32 -18.76
C GLU A 632 -55.55 -33.15 -17.51
N ILE A 633 -55.45 -32.55 -16.32
CA ILE A 633 -55.81 -33.20 -15.05
C ILE A 633 -57.30 -33.55 -15.04
N THR A 634 -58.15 -32.64 -15.51
CA THR A 634 -59.61 -32.86 -15.58
C THR A 634 -59.94 -34.01 -16.53
N GLN A 635 -59.33 -34.07 -17.71
CA GLN A 635 -59.47 -35.18 -18.66
C GLN A 635 -58.98 -36.51 -18.07
N LYS A 636 -57.85 -36.51 -17.36
CA LYS A 636 -57.35 -37.71 -16.66
C LYS A 636 -58.34 -38.20 -15.60
N LYS A 637 -58.97 -37.30 -14.84
CA LYS A 637 -60.02 -37.66 -13.86
C LYS A 637 -61.24 -38.30 -14.54
N THR A 638 -61.73 -37.71 -15.63
CA THR A 638 -62.85 -38.29 -16.41
C THR A 638 -62.48 -39.65 -16.96
N ARG A 639 -61.31 -39.78 -17.60
CA ARG A 639 -60.84 -41.05 -18.18
C ARG A 639 -60.62 -42.13 -17.14
N ALA A 640 -60.10 -41.78 -15.96
CA ALA A 640 -59.96 -42.72 -14.85
C ALA A 640 -61.32 -43.23 -14.35
N THR A 641 -62.35 -42.39 -14.37
CA THR A 641 -63.72 -42.77 -14.00
C THR A 641 -64.32 -43.73 -15.03
N GLU A 642 -64.20 -43.42 -16.32
CA GLU A 642 -64.64 -44.31 -17.42
C GLU A 642 -63.95 -45.69 -17.38
N LEU A 643 -62.63 -45.71 -17.13
CA LEU A 643 -61.90 -46.97 -17.03
C LEU A 643 -62.30 -47.77 -15.79
N ARG A 644 -62.68 -47.12 -14.68
CA ARG A 644 -63.20 -47.81 -13.48
C ARG A 644 -64.58 -48.41 -13.74
N THR A 645 -65.46 -47.73 -14.46
CA THR A 645 -66.75 -48.29 -14.87
C THR A 645 -66.57 -49.46 -15.82
N GLU A 646 -65.61 -49.37 -16.76
CA GLU A 646 -65.31 -50.48 -17.68
C GLU A 646 -64.70 -51.69 -16.98
N ILE A 647 -63.80 -51.48 -16.01
CA ILE A 647 -63.28 -52.57 -15.16
C ILE A 647 -64.43 -53.26 -14.43
N SER A 648 -65.38 -52.50 -13.88
CA SER A 648 -66.54 -53.07 -13.17
C SER A 648 -67.39 -53.94 -14.10
N ARG A 649 -67.68 -53.46 -15.32
CA ARG A 649 -68.41 -54.21 -16.36
C ARG A 649 -67.66 -55.48 -16.79
N LEU A 650 -66.34 -55.41 -16.95
CA LEU A 650 -65.51 -56.56 -17.31
C LEU A 650 -65.43 -57.59 -16.17
N ASP A 651 -65.37 -57.15 -14.91
CA ASP A 651 -65.42 -58.02 -13.72
C ASP A 651 -66.79 -58.73 -13.63
N GLU A 652 -67.90 -58.03 -13.87
CA GLU A 652 -69.25 -58.64 -13.94
C GLU A 652 -69.36 -59.68 -15.06
N ASN A 653 -68.87 -59.36 -16.27
CA ASN A 653 -68.87 -60.29 -17.40
C ASN A 653 -67.96 -61.51 -17.15
N LEU A 654 -66.81 -61.30 -16.50
CA LEU A 654 -65.92 -62.37 -16.07
C LEU A 654 -66.61 -63.32 -15.08
N GLN A 655 -67.36 -62.79 -14.12
CA GLN A 655 -68.15 -63.59 -13.17
C GLN A 655 -69.24 -64.38 -13.89
N SER A 656 -70.01 -63.75 -14.78
CA SER A 656 -71.04 -64.43 -15.59
C SER A 656 -70.47 -65.60 -16.39
N LYS A 657 -69.36 -65.39 -17.10
CA LYS A 657 -68.72 -66.45 -17.91
C LYS A 657 -68.08 -67.56 -17.06
N GLN A 658 -67.61 -67.24 -15.85
CA GLN A 658 -67.15 -68.24 -14.89
C GLN A 658 -68.31 -69.10 -14.37
N CYS A 659 -69.48 -68.50 -14.11
CA CYS A 659 -70.69 -69.23 -13.75
C CYS A 659 -71.14 -70.15 -14.89
N GLU A 660 -71.23 -69.65 -16.13
CA GLU A 660 -71.57 -70.47 -17.32
C GLU A 660 -70.59 -71.65 -17.52
N LEU A 661 -69.28 -71.42 -17.33
CA LEU A 661 -68.28 -72.49 -17.41
C LEU A 661 -68.44 -73.54 -16.30
N ALA A 662 -68.81 -73.12 -15.08
CA ALA A 662 -69.05 -74.03 -13.97
C ALA A 662 -70.30 -74.88 -14.19
N GLU A 663 -71.37 -74.28 -14.72
CA GLU A 663 -72.60 -74.98 -15.10
C GLU A 663 -72.36 -75.98 -16.23
N GLU A 664 -71.60 -75.61 -17.26
CA GLU A 664 -71.26 -76.50 -18.38
C GLU A 664 -70.37 -77.66 -17.93
N LYS A 665 -69.40 -77.42 -17.03
CA LYS A 665 -68.62 -78.49 -16.40
C LYS A 665 -69.48 -79.44 -15.58
N ARG A 666 -70.46 -78.92 -14.84
CA ARG A 666 -71.42 -79.74 -14.10
C ARG A 666 -72.27 -80.60 -15.05
N ARG A 667 -72.80 -80.00 -16.13
CA ARG A 667 -73.55 -80.72 -17.18
C ARG A 667 -72.72 -81.85 -17.82
N LEU A 668 -71.44 -81.58 -18.14
CA LEU A 668 -70.52 -82.59 -18.69
C LEU A 668 -70.22 -83.72 -17.69
N ASN A 669 -69.99 -83.38 -16.41
CA ASN A 669 -69.77 -84.39 -15.36
C ASN A 669 -71.00 -85.28 -15.13
N GLU A 670 -72.21 -84.71 -15.19
CA GLU A 670 -73.48 -85.45 -15.11
C GLU A 670 -73.72 -86.35 -16.33
N ALA A 671 -73.23 -85.96 -17.52
CA ALA A 671 -73.37 -86.74 -18.75
C ALA A 671 -72.37 -87.91 -18.88
N TYR A 672 -71.19 -87.84 -18.25
CA TYR A 672 -70.11 -88.84 -18.35
C TYR A 672 -69.85 -89.57 -17.02
N LEU A 673 -70.89 -90.21 -16.46
CA LEU A 673 -70.89 -90.83 -15.12
C LEU A 673 -69.98 -92.07 -14.92
N PHE A 674 -69.26 -92.55 -15.93
CA PHE A 674 -68.41 -93.76 -15.83
C PHE A 674 -67.10 -93.63 -16.62
N GLY A 675 -66.05 -93.08 -15.99
CA GLY A 675 -64.64 -93.41 -16.24
C GLY A 675 -64.02 -93.19 -17.63
N GLN A 676 -64.76 -92.69 -18.62
CA GLN A 676 -64.19 -92.29 -19.92
C GLN A 676 -63.79 -90.82 -19.86
N TYR A 677 -62.54 -90.54 -20.27
CA TYR A 677 -62.02 -89.18 -20.42
C TYR A 677 -62.93 -88.37 -21.34
N ALA A 678 -63.75 -87.50 -20.77
CA ALA A 678 -64.44 -86.47 -21.54
C ALA A 678 -63.37 -85.50 -22.04
N GLY A 679 -63.06 -85.56 -23.34
CA GLY A 679 -62.28 -84.51 -23.99
C GLY A 679 -62.96 -83.15 -23.82
N GLU A 680 -62.19 -82.06 -23.83
CA GLU A 680 -62.76 -80.71 -23.71
C GLU A 680 -63.89 -80.50 -24.73
N SER A 681 -65.11 -80.25 -24.23
CA SER A 681 -66.23 -79.85 -25.09
C SER A 681 -65.86 -78.56 -25.81
N GLY A 682 -66.25 -78.43 -27.08
CA GLY A 682 -66.04 -77.18 -27.83
C GLY A 682 -66.58 -75.94 -27.11
N ALA A 683 -67.67 -76.09 -26.34
CA ALA A 683 -68.23 -75.03 -25.50
C ALA A 683 -67.32 -74.68 -24.29
N GLN A 684 -66.70 -75.68 -23.66
CA GLN A 684 -65.76 -75.48 -22.55
C GLN A 684 -64.48 -74.78 -23.02
N GLY A 685 -63.94 -75.17 -24.18
CA GLY A 685 -62.80 -74.51 -24.82
C GLY A 685 -63.11 -73.05 -25.16
N GLN A 686 -64.30 -72.79 -25.72
CA GLN A 686 -64.75 -71.43 -26.06
C GLN A 686 -64.92 -70.53 -24.83
N LEU A 687 -65.58 -71.02 -23.77
CA LEU A 687 -65.75 -70.26 -22.51
C LEU A 687 -64.41 -70.00 -21.82
N THR A 688 -63.49 -70.96 -21.86
CA THR A 688 -62.13 -70.79 -21.32
C THR A 688 -61.33 -69.76 -22.11
N ALA A 689 -61.44 -69.76 -23.45
CA ALA A 689 -60.85 -68.75 -24.30
C ALA A 689 -61.43 -67.36 -24.04
N ASP A 690 -62.75 -67.24 -23.87
CA ASP A 690 -63.43 -65.98 -23.56
C ASP A 690 -63.03 -65.44 -22.18
N ILE A 691 -62.95 -66.29 -21.14
CA ILE A 691 -62.46 -65.91 -19.81
C ILE A 691 -61.01 -65.39 -19.88
N ASN A 692 -60.15 -66.07 -20.63
CA ASN A 692 -58.76 -65.65 -20.80
C ASN A 692 -58.66 -64.32 -21.57
N ARG A 693 -59.51 -64.10 -22.57
CA ARG A 693 -59.62 -62.82 -23.27
C ARG A 693 -60.04 -61.70 -22.30
N ILE A 694 -61.12 -61.91 -21.54
CA ILE A 694 -61.63 -60.92 -20.57
C ILE A 694 -60.56 -60.62 -19.49
N ARG A 695 -59.87 -61.63 -18.94
CA ARG A 695 -58.77 -61.42 -17.98
C ARG A 695 -57.63 -60.58 -18.56
N SER A 696 -57.28 -60.80 -19.83
CA SER A 696 -56.26 -60.00 -20.53
C SER A 696 -56.69 -58.54 -20.68
N GLU A 697 -57.95 -58.31 -21.09
CA GLU A 697 -58.53 -56.97 -21.20
C GLU A 697 -58.59 -56.26 -19.85
N LEU A 698 -58.96 -56.98 -18.79
CA LEU A 698 -59.04 -56.48 -17.43
C LEU A 698 -57.66 -56.09 -16.89
N LYS A 699 -56.64 -56.91 -17.17
CA LYS A 699 -55.24 -56.59 -16.85
C LYS A 699 -54.77 -55.32 -17.59
N LYS A 700 -55.12 -55.18 -18.89
CA LYS A 700 -54.82 -53.98 -19.68
C LYS A 700 -55.53 -52.74 -19.12
N ALA A 701 -56.81 -52.85 -18.78
CA ALA A 701 -57.60 -51.75 -18.22
C ALA A 701 -57.07 -51.31 -16.85
N LYS A 702 -56.75 -52.25 -15.94
CA LYS A 702 -56.12 -51.95 -14.63
C LYS A 702 -54.75 -51.28 -14.79
N ALA A 703 -53.93 -51.72 -15.75
CA ALA A 703 -52.65 -51.09 -16.06
C ALA A 703 -52.82 -49.65 -16.60
N LEU A 704 -53.82 -49.43 -17.47
CA LEU A 704 -54.16 -48.12 -18.01
C LEU A 704 -54.62 -47.15 -16.91
N VAL A 705 -55.45 -47.60 -15.96
CA VAL A 705 -55.86 -46.76 -14.80
C VAL A 705 -54.64 -46.33 -13.99
N LYS A 706 -53.73 -47.26 -13.67
CA LYS A 706 -52.49 -46.93 -12.94
C LYS A 706 -51.64 -45.89 -13.68
N LYS A 707 -51.58 -45.97 -15.02
CA LYS A 707 -50.88 -44.99 -15.86
C LYS A 707 -51.59 -43.63 -15.89
N VAL A 708 -52.93 -43.59 -15.95
CA VAL A 708 -53.70 -42.34 -15.99
C VAL A 708 -53.62 -41.58 -14.65
N LEU A 709 -53.57 -42.31 -13.54
CA LEU A 709 -53.48 -41.75 -12.18
C LEU A 709 -52.05 -41.30 -11.78
N SER A 710 -51.05 -41.42 -12.65
CA SER A 710 -49.71 -40.94 -12.35
C SER A 710 -49.73 -39.42 -12.14
N THR A 711 -49.11 -38.96 -11.05
CA THR A 711 -49.08 -37.54 -10.69
C THR A 711 -48.28 -36.74 -11.72
N PRO A 712 -48.81 -35.61 -12.25
CA PRO A 712 -48.04 -34.72 -13.10
C PRO A 712 -46.85 -34.11 -12.34
N PRO A 713 -45.76 -33.72 -13.04
CA PRO A 713 -44.66 -32.99 -12.40
C PRO A 713 -45.14 -31.65 -11.82
N PRO A 714 -44.49 -31.14 -10.75
CA PRO A 714 -44.84 -29.85 -10.15
C PRO A 714 -44.65 -28.71 -11.16
N LEU A 715 -45.52 -27.70 -11.06
CA LEU A 715 -45.47 -26.51 -11.91
C LEU A 715 -44.50 -25.50 -11.31
N THR A 716 -43.41 -25.20 -12.01
CA THR A 716 -42.45 -24.16 -11.60
C THR A 716 -42.72 -22.89 -12.40
N ARG A 717 -43.07 -21.80 -11.71
CA ARG A 717 -43.27 -20.49 -12.34
C ARG A 717 -41.90 -19.93 -12.74
N PRO A 718 -41.72 -19.46 -13.99
CA PRO A 718 -40.41 -19.01 -14.49
C PRO A 718 -39.96 -17.67 -13.88
N LEU A 719 -40.91 -16.81 -13.53
CA LEU A 719 -40.65 -15.50 -12.92
C LEU A 719 -41.28 -15.40 -11.53
N PRO A 720 -40.72 -14.56 -10.63
CA PRO A 720 -41.33 -14.19 -9.36
C PRO A 720 -42.80 -13.78 -9.49
N ALA A 721 -43.54 -13.96 -8.40
CA ALA A 721 -44.96 -13.59 -8.36
C ALA A 721 -45.19 -12.08 -8.33
N VAL A 722 -44.32 -11.36 -7.63
CA VAL A 722 -44.32 -9.91 -7.49
C VAL A 722 -43.71 -9.28 -8.74
N LYS A 723 -44.40 -8.29 -9.33
CA LYS A 723 -43.99 -7.67 -10.60
C LYS A 723 -42.63 -7.00 -10.48
N GLU A 724 -42.40 -6.30 -9.37
CA GLU A 724 -41.15 -5.58 -9.09
C GLU A 724 -39.93 -6.51 -9.06
N ASP A 725 -40.07 -7.70 -8.48
CA ASP A 725 -39.00 -8.70 -8.40
C ASP A 725 -38.79 -9.38 -9.77
N ALA A 726 -39.87 -9.65 -10.49
CA ALA A 726 -39.78 -10.20 -11.85
C ALA A 726 -39.10 -9.24 -12.83
N ILE A 727 -39.37 -7.93 -12.70
CA ILE A 727 -38.74 -6.90 -13.52
C ILE A 727 -37.23 -6.81 -13.26
N GLN A 728 -36.78 -6.98 -12.01
CA GLN A 728 -35.34 -7.06 -11.70
C GLN A 728 -34.68 -8.24 -12.41
N VAL A 729 -35.31 -9.42 -12.40
CA VAL A 729 -34.81 -10.61 -13.10
C VAL A 729 -34.76 -10.38 -14.61
N ILE A 730 -35.83 -9.83 -15.19
CA ILE A 730 -35.89 -9.49 -16.62
C ILE A 730 -34.76 -8.52 -16.97
N PHE A 731 -34.59 -7.45 -16.19
CA PHE A 731 -33.50 -6.49 -16.40
C PHE A 731 -32.12 -7.16 -16.40
N MET A 732 -31.84 -8.08 -15.47
CA MET A 732 -30.54 -8.77 -15.45
C MET A 732 -30.33 -9.68 -16.66
N LEU A 733 -31.41 -10.23 -17.24
CA LEU A 733 -31.36 -11.06 -18.45
C LEU A 733 -31.29 -10.23 -19.74
N THR A 734 -31.83 -9.02 -19.73
CA THR A 734 -31.94 -8.14 -20.92
C THR A 734 -31.28 -6.78 -20.72
N MET A 735 -30.25 -6.74 -19.87
CA MET A 735 -29.54 -5.50 -19.52
C MET A 735 -29.00 -4.83 -20.80
N PRO A 736 -29.18 -3.51 -20.97
CA PRO A 736 -28.59 -2.80 -22.10
C PRO A 736 -27.07 -3.02 -22.17
N ARG A 737 -26.54 -3.28 -23.38
CA ARG A 737 -25.16 -3.73 -23.56
C ARG A 737 -24.12 -2.79 -22.95
N ASN A 738 -24.29 -1.48 -23.08
CA ASN A 738 -23.35 -0.51 -22.52
C ASN A 738 -23.37 -0.49 -20.99
N LEU A 739 -24.54 -0.75 -20.39
CA LEU A 739 -24.69 -0.85 -18.94
C LEU A 739 -24.10 -2.17 -18.40
N GLU A 740 -24.26 -3.26 -19.14
CA GLU A 740 -23.60 -4.55 -18.85
C GLU A 740 -22.08 -4.39 -18.87
N ILE A 741 -21.54 -3.70 -19.89
CA ILE A 741 -20.11 -3.39 -19.99
C ILE A 741 -19.65 -2.50 -18.83
N LEU A 742 -20.42 -1.47 -18.48
CA LEU A 742 -20.13 -0.60 -17.34
C LEU A 742 -20.03 -1.42 -16.04
N GLY A 743 -21.01 -2.29 -15.79
CA GLY A 743 -21.00 -3.19 -14.63
C GLY A 743 -19.80 -4.13 -14.62
N SER A 744 -19.50 -4.77 -15.76
CA SER A 744 -18.35 -5.66 -15.91
C SER A 744 -17.01 -4.96 -15.65
N LEU A 745 -16.83 -3.74 -16.19
CA LEU A 745 -15.64 -2.92 -15.96
C LEU A 745 -15.56 -2.45 -14.50
N CYS A 746 -16.68 -2.11 -13.89
CA CYS A 746 -16.74 -1.72 -12.47
C CYS A 746 -16.30 -2.86 -11.55
N LEU A 747 -16.80 -4.08 -11.80
CA LEU A 747 -16.39 -5.28 -11.06
C LEU A 747 -14.92 -5.59 -11.28
N THR A 748 -14.45 -5.50 -12.52
CA THR A 748 -13.04 -5.72 -12.87
C THR A 748 -12.11 -4.72 -12.17
N ALA A 749 -12.50 -3.44 -12.13
CA ALA A 749 -11.75 -2.39 -11.44
C ALA A 749 -11.73 -2.58 -9.91
N GLN A 750 -12.83 -3.05 -9.30
CA GLN A 750 -12.87 -3.42 -7.87
C GLN A 750 -11.94 -4.60 -7.58
N CYS A 751 -11.96 -5.64 -8.41
CA CYS A 751 -11.11 -6.82 -8.26
C CYS A 751 -9.61 -6.49 -8.42
N ALA A 752 -9.24 -5.46 -9.19
CA ALA A 752 -7.84 -5.08 -9.39
C ALA A 752 -7.11 -4.68 -8.10
N ILE A 753 -7.85 -4.24 -7.08
CA ILE A 753 -7.33 -3.85 -5.77
C ILE A 753 -7.00 -5.10 -4.92
N ALA A 754 -7.71 -6.21 -5.15
CA ALA A 754 -7.60 -7.41 -4.32
C ALA A 754 -6.22 -8.07 -4.48
N PRO A 755 -5.58 -8.55 -3.39
CA PRO A 755 -4.34 -9.32 -3.45
C PRO A 755 -4.54 -10.58 -4.29
N VAL A 756 -3.67 -10.79 -5.28
CA VAL A 756 -3.61 -12.07 -6.01
C VAL A 756 -3.11 -13.14 -5.04
N GLU A 757 -3.71 -14.33 -5.07
CA GLU A 757 -3.16 -15.49 -4.35
C GLU A 757 -1.68 -15.64 -4.68
N SER A 758 -0.86 -15.75 -3.63
CA SER A 758 0.60 -15.90 -3.73
C SER A 758 0.95 -16.91 -4.82
N SER A 759 1.65 -16.47 -5.86
CA SER A 759 2.27 -17.39 -6.81
C SER A 759 3.13 -18.39 -6.02
N THR A 760 3.30 -19.60 -6.54
CA THR A 760 4.13 -20.64 -5.91
C THR A 760 5.55 -20.16 -5.55
N GLU A 761 6.05 -19.11 -6.20
CA GLU A 761 7.32 -18.44 -5.86
C GLU A 761 7.30 -17.69 -4.52
N THR A 762 6.16 -17.13 -4.08
CA THR A 762 6.04 -16.46 -2.77
C THR A 762 5.88 -17.44 -1.60
N LYS A 763 5.61 -18.72 -1.87
CA LYS A 763 5.62 -19.80 -0.86
C LYS A 763 7.03 -20.33 -0.54
N GLN A 764 8.05 -19.93 -1.29
CA GLN A 764 9.46 -20.21 -0.96
C GLN A 764 10.12 -19.02 -0.25
N LEU A 765 9.51 -18.55 0.83
CA LEU A 765 10.31 -17.93 1.90
C LEU A 765 10.97 -19.09 2.68
N PRO A 766 12.27 -19.03 2.99
CA PRO A 766 12.86 -20.01 3.89
C PRO A 766 12.08 -19.98 5.20
N SER A 767 11.64 -21.13 5.67
CA SER A 767 11.16 -21.27 7.04
C SER A 767 12.23 -20.73 8.00
N LEU A 768 11.79 -19.87 8.92
CA LEU A 768 12.54 -19.28 10.03
C LEU A 768 13.63 -20.17 10.62
#